data_AF-A0AA48L7U7-F1
#
_entry.id   AF-A0AA48L7U7-F1
#
_cell.length_a   1.000
_cell.length_b   1.000
_cell.length_c   1.000
_cell.angle_alpha   90.00
_cell.angle_beta   90.00
_cell.angle_gamma   90.00
#
_symmetry.space_group_name_H-M   'P 1'
#
loop_
_entity.id
_entity.type
_entity.pdbx_description
1 polymer ?
#
loop_
_entity_poly.entity_id
_entity_poly.type
_entity_poly.pdbx_seq_one_letter_code
_entity_poly.pdbx_strand_id
1 'polypeptide(L)'
;MPPNPPTLSYFTRLSPSVYYLPRPPPTTLPPLPPLPSPASTPALATPATPAPRLVVLATWMGAQPAHMDKYIEPYRRLFPSSPILVLRSEPGDWLVPWKKPDMSPGADVVRSLFPEIAAGSQPNPSPSTPSLHESQTTASLHESKSRPELVIQVWSNGGSASLARLRQSLGPSILPPFTLVLDSTPSQFSYSGTYTAFSLVAPRKWRWILRPFLHGLVAWFWLLTFLRSALDFRSRSKSRKYGPLALLAASHNTRELQLVEARRTYIYSKEDALIPYKDVEEHAEDAEKKGFKVRMEEFVGTAHVAHALGVQHPIMLAGMSVAAGPKLAAAVTNAGGLGVIGGVRATPKYLRSQIHEIKKHLSDPNGAFGVDLLLPQLGGSARKTNKDYTNGQLDDLISVVIEEGAKLFVSAVGVPPKEVVDRLHKHGIVVMNMVGHPKHVPKALAVGVDIICAQGGEGGGHTGDVPFSILIPACVDACKGKTSPLTGKPIMVIAAGGIADGRGLAASLMYGADGVWVGTRFVASVEAGAPPKHKESVLTAGFGDARRTLIYSGRPMRVRYTDYVKDWEENRQEEIKLLTEQGIIPHEDHMAKHPETGAKGLKFLMGDVASVIDSVKSAKDIVDEMVTTAVRCIQVGVADISVWAAKPVELSYDVLEPETKGRGCMVICHGLLGSKANWRGLARRFAKELNMPVYTLDLRNHGRSPHAQPHTYPAMAVDVAHFLTSHGLEDVNLLGHSMGGKTVMALALNDKLNKPLKSLISVDIAPTNEPIEPQYDSYLRGMREIEAAHLTSRKEADKMMEPYEADAGVRQFLLTNAVMEDGHVCFRVGIDTLASATRGLGTFPYHVKDGRPEATWDGPTLFLRGSRSDYVLDKHLPDARKLFPHLEVETLDAGHWVHAELPRETGDAVIAFVRRSQSRL
;
A
#
# COMPACT_ATOMS: atom_id res chain seq x y z
N MET A 1 8.22 30.91 -4.69
CA MET A 1 6.82 30.98 -5.15
C MET A 1 5.98 31.45 -3.98
N PRO A 2 4.95 32.29 -4.17
CA PRO A 2 3.95 32.50 -3.12
C PRO A 2 3.34 31.14 -2.74
N PRO A 3 2.85 30.97 -1.50
CA PRO A 3 2.17 29.74 -1.11
C PRO A 3 1.04 29.49 -2.12
N ASN A 4 0.96 28.27 -2.66
CA ASN A 4 -0.21 27.87 -3.44
C ASN A 4 -1.42 28.17 -2.55
N PRO A 5 -2.40 28.98 -3.01
CA PRO A 5 -3.54 29.31 -2.19
C PRO A 5 -4.28 27.99 -1.82
N PRO A 6 -4.90 27.93 -0.62
CA PRO A 6 -5.49 26.71 -0.09
C PRO A 6 -6.44 26.11 -1.11
N THR A 7 -6.43 24.79 -1.36
CA THR A 7 -7.04 24.23 -2.60
C THR A 7 -8.49 24.62 -2.84
N LEU A 8 -9.28 24.86 -1.78
CA LEU A 8 -10.65 25.39 -1.89
C LEU A 8 -10.76 26.81 -2.47
N SER A 9 -9.70 27.62 -2.47
CA SER A 9 -9.67 28.94 -3.12
C SER A 9 -9.81 28.85 -4.64
N TYR A 10 -9.48 27.68 -5.22
CA TYR A 10 -9.72 27.40 -6.63
C TYR A 10 -11.16 26.97 -6.90
N PHE A 11 -11.93 26.65 -5.86
CA PHE A 11 -13.32 26.21 -5.98
C PHE A 11 -14.26 27.41 -5.85
N THR A 12 -15.24 27.48 -6.73
CA THR A 12 -16.38 28.36 -6.57
C THR A 12 -17.24 27.83 -5.41
N ARG A 13 -17.41 28.63 -4.36
CA ARG A 13 -18.32 28.30 -3.27
C ARG A 13 -19.76 28.58 -3.72
N LEU A 14 -20.54 27.52 -3.92
CA LEU A 14 -21.94 27.62 -4.35
C LEU A 14 -22.90 27.78 -3.17
N SER A 15 -22.58 27.17 -2.03
CA SER A 15 -23.31 27.32 -0.77
C SER A 15 -22.36 27.15 0.42
N PRO A 16 -22.80 27.35 1.67
CA PRO A 16 -21.98 27.06 2.84
C PRO A 16 -21.38 25.64 2.85
N SER A 17 -22.09 24.67 2.25
CA SER A 17 -21.78 23.25 2.28
C SER A 17 -21.39 22.67 0.92
N VAL A 18 -21.38 23.46 -0.16
CA VAL A 18 -21.13 23.00 -1.53
C VAL A 18 -20.08 23.86 -2.23
N TYR A 19 -19.04 23.20 -2.73
CA TYR A 19 -17.92 23.83 -3.44
C TYR A 19 -17.68 23.12 -4.76
N TYR A 20 -17.44 23.87 -5.82
CA TYR A 20 -17.30 23.31 -7.17
C TYR A 20 -16.05 23.86 -7.87
N LEU A 21 -15.22 22.94 -8.37
CA LEU A 21 -14.09 23.25 -9.24
C LEU A 21 -14.49 22.87 -10.68
N PRO A 22 -14.74 23.86 -11.56
CA PRO A 22 -15.00 23.58 -12.97
C PRO A 22 -13.74 23.03 -13.64
N ARG A 23 -13.92 22.43 -14.83
CA ARG A 23 -12.83 21.96 -15.69
C ARG A 23 -11.74 23.04 -15.78
N PRO A 24 -10.47 22.78 -15.43
CA PRO A 24 -9.43 23.78 -15.57
C PRO A 24 -9.24 24.11 -17.07
N PRO A 25 -9.06 25.39 -17.46
CA PRO A 25 -8.75 25.74 -18.84
C PRO A 25 -7.40 25.14 -19.26
N PRO A 26 -7.18 24.82 -20.56
CA PRO A 26 -6.04 24.00 -20.99
C PRO A 26 -4.62 24.61 -20.85
N THR A 27 -4.43 25.78 -20.23
CA THR A 27 -3.21 26.58 -20.50
C THR A 27 -2.59 27.37 -19.33
N THR A 28 -2.71 26.99 -18.05
CA THR A 28 -2.03 27.75 -16.97
C THR A 28 -1.21 26.98 -15.94
N LEU A 29 -1.09 25.66 -16.06
CA LEU A 29 -0.04 24.94 -15.34
C LEU A 29 1.05 24.55 -16.35
N PRO A 30 2.33 24.93 -16.13
CA PRO A 30 3.40 24.41 -16.96
C PRO A 30 3.35 22.87 -16.88
N PRO A 31 3.47 22.14 -18.00
CA PRO A 31 3.62 20.71 -17.93
C PRO A 31 4.82 20.40 -17.03
N LEU A 32 4.60 19.57 -16.02
CA LEU A 32 5.72 19.04 -15.24
C LEU A 32 6.70 18.35 -16.21
N PRO A 33 8.02 18.46 -15.98
CA PRO A 33 8.99 17.80 -16.83
C PRO A 33 8.64 16.31 -16.90
N PRO A 34 8.73 15.68 -18.09
CA PRO A 34 8.54 14.25 -18.20
C PRO A 34 9.49 13.57 -17.22
N LEU A 35 8.99 12.51 -16.57
CA LEU A 35 9.84 11.61 -15.79
C LEU A 35 11.10 11.29 -16.61
N PRO A 36 12.31 11.34 -16.04
CA PRO A 36 13.50 10.93 -16.76
C PRO A 36 13.27 9.50 -17.24
N SER A 37 13.14 9.33 -18.55
CA SER A 37 13.04 8.01 -19.16
C SER A 37 14.34 7.26 -18.88
N PRO A 38 14.26 5.98 -18.49
CA PRO A 38 15.43 5.12 -18.58
C PRO A 38 15.89 5.10 -20.04
N ALA A 39 17.20 5.12 -20.25
CA ALA A 39 17.77 5.03 -21.58
C ALA A 39 17.15 3.85 -22.35
N SER A 40 16.55 4.18 -23.51
CA SER A 40 16.19 3.32 -24.65
C SER A 40 15.36 2.05 -24.42
N THR A 41 14.02 2.14 -24.52
CA THR A 41 13.13 1.14 -25.17
C THR A 41 11.76 1.79 -25.48
N PRO A 42 11.08 1.54 -26.62
CA PRO A 42 9.89 2.31 -27.04
C PRO A 42 8.68 2.06 -26.14
N ALA A 43 7.97 3.14 -25.82
CA ALA A 43 6.82 3.15 -24.92
C ALA A 43 5.60 2.41 -25.49
N LEU A 44 5.14 1.37 -24.79
CA LEU A 44 3.75 0.90 -24.89
C LEU A 44 2.89 1.82 -24.02
N ALA A 45 2.06 2.64 -24.66
CA ALA A 45 1.06 3.45 -23.99
C ALA A 45 0.03 2.52 -23.31
N THR A 46 -0.04 2.56 -21.97
CA THR A 46 -1.18 2.03 -21.23
C THR A 46 -2.48 2.69 -21.71
N PRO A 47 -3.58 1.96 -21.96
CA PRO A 47 -4.86 2.56 -22.30
C PRO A 47 -5.33 3.41 -21.12
N ALA A 48 -5.52 4.72 -21.35
CA ALA A 48 -6.05 5.61 -20.33
C ALA A 48 -7.44 5.12 -19.88
N THR A 49 -7.61 4.91 -18.57
CA THR A 49 -8.96 4.75 -18.01
C THR A 49 -9.73 6.04 -18.32
N PRO A 50 -10.91 6.00 -18.97
CA PRO A 50 -11.62 7.22 -19.33
C PRO A 50 -11.96 8.01 -18.05
N ALA A 51 -11.61 9.29 -18.03
CA ALA A 51 -11.82 10.15 -16.87
C ALA A 51 -13.32 10.34 -16.59
N PRO A 52 -13.77 10.33 -15.32
CA PRO A 52 -15.18 10.54 -14.98
C PRO A 52 -15.62 11.96 -15.37
N ARG A 53 -16.90 12.14 -15.71
CA ARG A 53 -17.49 13.46 -15.97
C ARG A 53 -17.59 14.32 -14.71
N LEU A 54 -17.57 13.71 -13.52
CA LEU A 54 -17.53 14.41 -12.25
C LEU A 54 -16.91 13.54 -11.14
N VAL A 55 -16.14 14.16 -10.24
CA VAL A 55 -15.71 13.56 -8.96
C VAL A 55 -16.43 14.28 -7.82
N VAL A 56 -17.07 13.53 -6.92
CA VAL A 56 -17.78 14.04 -5.74
C VAL A 56 -17.06 13.59 -4.48
N LEU A 57 -16.67 14.55 -3.64
CA LEU A 57 -15.96 14.33 -2.40
C LEU A 57 -16.85 14.77 -1.23
N ALA A 58 -17.42 13.82 -0.48
CA ALA A 58 -18.31 14.07 0.65
C ALA A 58 -17.58 13.93 1.98
N THR A 59 -17.17 15.06 2.55
CA THR A 59 -16.20 15.16 3.65
C THR A 59 -16.79 14.91 5.03
N TRP A 60 -15.94 14.57 6.00
CA TRP A 60 -16.35 14.42 7.39
C TRP A 60 -16.69 15.76 8.05
N MET A 61 -17.32 15.69 9.23
CA MET A 61 -17.78 16.86 9.97
C MET A 61 -16.61 17.77 10.37
N GLY A 62 -16.67 19.03 9.95
CA GLY A 62 -15.67 20.04 10.29
C GLY A 62 -14.33 19.89 9.55
N ALA A 63 -14.28 19.15 8.43
CA ALA A 63 -13.09 19.02 7.61
C ALA A 63 -12.54 20.40 7.19
N GLN A 64 -11.25 20.62 7.49
CA GLN A 64 -10.51 21.83 7.15
C GLN A 64 -9.92 21.73 5.74
N PRO A 65 -9.65 22.87 5.05
CA PRO A 65 -9.06 22.88 3.71
C PRO A 65 -7.89 21.93 3.53
N ALA A 66 -6.88 22.01 4.40
CA ALA A 66 -5.69 21.17 4.33
C ALA A 66 -5.97 19.66 4.41
N HIS A 67 -7.04 19.26 5.10
CA HIS A 67 -7.42 17.85 5.17
C HIS A 67 -8.05 17.35 3.86
N MET A 68 -8.76 18.22 3.14
CA MET A 68 -9.38 17.90 1.84
C MET A 68 -8.32 17.82 0.72
N ASP A 69 -7.26 18.64 0.82
CA ASP A 69 -6.16 18.70 -0.15
C ASP A 69 -5.48 17.34 -0.34
N LYS A 70 -5.33 16.57 0.75
CA LYS A 70 -4.80 15.19 0.74
C LYS A 70 -5.52 14.29 -0.26
N TYR A 71 -6.82 14.52 -0.48
CA TYR A 71 -7.66 13.69 -1.33
C TYR A 71 -7.94 14.33 -2.69
N ILE A 72 -8.11 15.66 -2.74
CA ILE A 72 -8.34 16.39 -4.00
C ILE A 72 -7.16 16.22 -4.96
N GLU A 73 -5.93 16.33 -4.47
CA GLU A 73 -4.73 16.32 -5.32
C GLU A 73 -4.52 14.96 -6.03
N PRO A 74 -4.62 13.79 -5.36
CA PRO A 74 -4.63 12.50 -6.04
C PRO A 74 -5.70 12.39 -7.13
N TYR A 75 -6.93 12.83 -6.88
CA TYR A 75 -7.99 12.80 -7.91
C TYR A 75 -7.70 13.73 -9.08
N ARG A 76 -7.09 14.89 -8.85
CA ARG A 76 -6.65 15.78 -9.94
C ARG A 76 -5.53 15.18 -10.77
N ARG A 77 -4.66 14.35 -10.17
CA ARG A 77 -3.61 13.63 -10.91
C ARG A 77 -4.16 12.46 -11.70
N LEU A 78 -5.08 11.71 -11.10
CA LEU A 78 -5.74 10.58 -11.75
C LEU A 78 -6.67 11.03 -12.88
N PHE A 79 -7.40 12.12 -12.66
CA PHE A 79 -8.42 12.64 -13.56
C PHE A 79 -8.27 14.15 -13.79
N PRO A 80 -7.21 14.59 -14.49
CA PRO A 80 -6.89 16.02 -14.65
C PRO A 80 -7.95 16.82 -15.41
N SER A 81 -8.80 16.14 -16.19
CA SER A 81 -9.86 16.73 -17.01
C SER A 81 -11.26 16.70 -16.37
N SER A 82 -11.38 16.12 -15.16
CA SER A 82 -12.65 15.96 -14.46
C SER A 82 -12.92 17.13 -13.50
N PRO A 83 -14.12 17.74 -13.52
CA PRO A 83 -14.53 18.68 -12.49
C PRO A 83 -14.68 17.97 -11.14
N ILE A 84 -14.57 18.73 -10.05
CA ILE A 84 -14.67 18.21 -8.67
C ILE A 84 -15.75 18.98 -7.90
N LEU A 85 -16.68 18.26 -7.29
CA LEU A 85 -17.70 18.76 -6.39
C LEU A 85 -17.39 18.30 -4.95
N VAL A 86 -17.23 19.23 -4.03
CA VAL A 86 -16.97 18.94 -2.61
C VAL A 86 -18.22 19.25 -1.79
N LEU A 87 -18.70 18.26 -1.04
CA LEU A 87 -19.79 18.37 -0.08
C LEU A 87 -19.20 18.43 1.33
N ARG A 88 -19.47 19.53 2.03
CA ARG A 88 -19.02 19.74 3.41
C ARG A 88 -20.14 19.45 4.40
N SER A 89 -19.74 18.95 5.56
CA SER A 89 -20.62 18.74 6.72
C SER A 89 -20.10 19.65 7.84
N GLU A 90 -20.91 20.60 8.29
CA GLU A 90 -20.51 21.54 9.34
C GLU A 90 -21.12 21.13 10.70
N PRO A 91 -20.45 21.36 11.84
CA PRO A 91 -20.99 21.00 13.16
C PRO A 91 -22.39 21.60 13.43
N GLY A 92 -22.66 22.79 12.89
CA GLY A 92 -23.97 23.44 13.00
C GLY A 92 -25.12 22.67 12.35
N ASP A 93 -24.84 21.81 11.36
CA ASP A 93 -25.84 20.97 10.67
C ASP A 93 -26.33 19.81 11.56
N TRP A 94 -25.64 19.57 12.69
CA TRP A 94 -25.90 18.47 13.62
C TRP A 94 -26.44 18.96 14.96
N LEU A 95 -26.03 20.16 15.38
CA LEU A 95 -26.45 20.78 16.65
C LEU A 95 -27.85 21.40 16.58
N VAL A 96 -28.36 21.70 15.37
CA VAL A 96 -29.65 22.36 15.15
C VAL A 96 -30.53 21.47 14.27
N PRO A 97 -31.38 20.59 14.85
CA PRO A 97 -32.07 19.52 14.11
C PRO A 97 -33.00 19.96 12.97
N TRP A 98 -33.46 21.21 12.98
CA TRP A 98 -34.33 21.80 11.94
C TRP A 98 -33.54 22.52 10.83
N LYS A 99 -32.25 22.77 11.02
CA LYS A 99 -31.39 23.40 10.01
C LYS A 99 -30.78 22.31 9.13
N LYS A 100 -31.36 22.08 7.95
CA LYS A 100 -30.79 21.18 6.94
C LYS A 100 -29.86 21.98 6.02
N PRO A 101 -28.62 21.55 5.77
CA PRO A 101 -27.76 22.21 4.81
C PRO A 101 -28.38 22.10 3.42
N ASP A 102 -28.40 23.23 2.71
CA ASP A 102 -28.94 23.31 1.36
C ASP A 102 -27.96 22.71 0.36
N MET A 103 -28.35 21.56 -0.20
CA MET A 103 -27.61 20.82 -1.23
C MET A 103 -28.14 21.08 -2.65
N SER A 104 -29.15 21.96 -2.80
CA SER A 104 -29.70 22.30 -4.13
C SER A 104 -28.63 22.79 -5.11
N PRO A 105 -27.62 23.60 -4.72
CA PRO A 105 -26.60 24.05 -5.67
C PRO A 105 -25.69 22.90 -6.14
N GLY A 106 -25.47 21.89 -5.30
CA GLY A 106 -24.74 20.69 -5.70
C GLY A 106 -25.56 19.82 -6.64
N ALA A 107 -26.86 19.73 -6.41
CA ALA A 107 -27.79 19.05 -7.30
C ALA A 107 -27.85 19.74 -8.68
N ASP A 108 -27.79 21.07 -8.71
CA ASP A 108 -27.78 21.85 -9.96
C ASP A 108 -26.48 21.64 -10.75
N VAL A 109 -25.33 21.51 -10.09
CA VAL A 109 -24.07 21.11 -10.76
C VAL A 109 -24.22 19.75 -11.41
N VAL A 110 -24.73 18.76 -10.68
CA VAL A 110 -24.96 17.41 -11.23
C VAL A 110 -25.93 17.48 -12.41
N ARG A 111 -27.07 18.16 -12.30
CA ARG A 111 -28.02 18.33 -13.42
C ARG A 111 -27.40 19.03 -14.63
N SER A 112 -26.54 20.02 -14.41
CA SER A 112 -25.87 20.75 -15.50
C SER A 112 -24.87 19.89 -16.26
N LEU A 113 -24.17 18.99 -15.55
CA LEU A 113 -23.20 18.09 -16.15
C LEU A 113 -23.85 16.84 -16.75
N PHE A 114 -25.09 16.52 -16.36
CA PHE A 114 -25.87 15.37 -16.79
C PHE A 114 -27.30 15.79 -17.19
N PRO A 115 -27.49 16.61 -18.26
CA PRO A 115 -28.80 17.13 -18.67
C PRO A 115 -29.80 16.03 -19.08
N GLU A 116 -29.32 14.88 -19.51
CA GLU A 116 -30.09 13.65 -19.75
C GLU A 116 -30.92 13.21 -18.53
N ILE A 117 -30.53 13.65 -17.33
CA ILE A 117 -31.21 13.35 -16.07
C ILE A 117 -32.33 14.39 -15.77
N ALA A 118 -32.30 15.58 -16.36
CA ALA A 118 -33.27 16.66 -16.10
C ALA A 118 -34.57 16.55 -16.93
N ALA A 119 -34.56 15.82 -18.05
CA ALA A 119 -35.70 15.64 -18.96
C ALA A 119 -36.64 14.49 -18.51
N GLY A 120 -37.24 14.63 -17.33
CA GLY A 120 -38.00 13.59 -16.64
C GLY A 120 -38.91 12.73 -17.52
N SER A 121 -38.59 11.44 -17.60
CA SER A 121 -39.54 10.37 -17.95
C SER A 121 -40.00 9.71 -16.64
N GLN A 122 -41.09 10.24 -16.09
CA GLN A 122 -41.90 9.53 -15.11
C GLN A 122 -42.99 8.75 -15.88
N PRO A 123 -43.16 7.43 -15.68
CA PRO A 123 -44.34 6.73 -16.18
C PRO A 123 -45.55 7.17 -15.35
N ASN A 124 -46.49 7.86 -15.99
CA ASN A 124 -47.78 8.21 -15.40
C ASN A 124 -48.59 6.94 -15.09
N PRO A 125 -49.16 6.76 -13.88
CA PRO A 125 -50.09 5.67 -13.61
C PRO A 125 -51.50 6.09 -14.04
N SER A 126 -51.90 5.79 -15.26
CA SER A 126 -53.32 5.80 -15.67
C SER A 126 -53.92 4.40 -15.50
N PRO A 127 -55.12 4.27 -14.89
CA PRO A 127 -55.73 2.97 -14.60
C PRO A 127 -56.47 2.42 -15.81
N SER A 128 -55.74 1.74 -16.71
CA SER A 128 -56.33 0.79 -17.66
C SER A 128 -55.23 -0.09 -18.26
N THR A 129 -55.09 -1.32 -17.75
CA THR A 129 -54.42 -2.44 -18.45
C THR A 129 -55.19 -2.79 -19.73
N PRO A 130 -54.57 -3.30 -20.83
CA PRO A 130 -53.86 -4.59 -20.79
C PRO A 130 -52.53 -4.69 -21.60
N SER A 131 -51.64 -5.55 -21.09
CA SER A 131 -50.55 -6.32 -21.73
C SER A 131 -49.98 -5.93 -23.11
N LEU A 132 -48.64 -5.77 -23.21
CA LEU A 132 -47.70 -6.55 -24.04
C LEU A 132 -46.37 -5.77 -24.27
N HIS A 133 -45.26 -6.50 -24.19
CA HIS A 133 -43.91 -6.21 -24.71
C HIS A 133 -43.16 -4.93 -24.28
N GLU A 134 -42.09 -5.12 -23.50
CA GLU A 134 -40.93 -4.22 -23.50
C GLU A 134 -39.64 -5.00 -23.79
N SER A 135 -39.47 -5.27 -25.08
CA SER A 135 -38.17 -5.44 -25.71
C SER A 135 -37.57 -4.05 -25.96
N GLN A 136 -36.89 -3.47 -24.97
CA GLN A 136 -35.85 -2.44 -25.15
C GLN A 136 -35.23 -2.09 -23.78
N THR A 137 -33.89 -2.12 -23.71
CA THR A 137 -33.01 -1.55 -22.67
C THR A 137 -32.68 -2.36 -21.38
N THR A 138 -32.36 -3.64 -21.47
CA THR A 138 -31.47 -4.29 -20.47
C THR A 138 -30.00 -4.27 -20.89
N ALA A 139 -29.73 -4.31 -22.20
CA ALA A 139 -28.37 -4.21 -22.75
C ALA A 139 -27.74 -2.81 -22.55
N SER A 140 -28.48 -1.71 -22.79
CA SER A 140 -27.95 -0.34 -22.63
C SER A 140 -27.69 0.06 -21.17
N LEU A 141 -28.44 -0.50 -20.21
CA LEU A 141 -28.21 -0.32 -18.78
C LEU A 141 -27.00 -1.12 -18.26
N HIS A 142 -26.74 -2.30 -18.82
CA HIS A 142 -25.53 -3.08 -18.50
C HIS A 142 -24.26 -2.47 -19.11
N GLU A 143 -24.35 -1.92 -20.32
CA GLU A 143 -23.23 -1.24 -20.99
C GLU A 143 -22.86 0.08 -20.26
N SER A 144 -23.84 0.82 -19.72
CA SER A 144 -23.61 2.07 -18.97
C SER A 144 -22.97 1.86 -17.59
N LYS A 145 -23.22 0.73 -16.90
CA LYS A 145 -22.55 0.38 -15.63
C LYS A 145 -21.04 0.15 -15.76
N SER A 146 -20.57 -0.23 -16.94
CA SER A 146 -19.16 -0.58 -17.15
C SER A 146 -18.21 0.62 -17.18
N ARG A 147 -18.74 1.83 -17.40
CA ARG A 147 -18.00 3.10 -17.44
C ARG A 147 -18.59 4.10 -16.43
N PRO A 148 -18.07 4.17 -15.20
CA PRO A 148 -18.58 5.12 -14.21
C PRO A 148 -18.32 6.55 -14.68
N GLU A 149 -19.38 7.31 -14.92
CA GLU A 149 -19.30 8.73 -15.26
C GLU A 149 -19.10 9.61 -14.02
N LEU A 150 -19.36 9.05 -12.83
CA LEU A 150 -19.25 9.72 -11.55
C LEU A 150 -18.40 8.88 -10.59
N VAL A 151 -17.46 9.52 -9.89
CA VAL A 151 -16.75 8.89 -8.76
C VAL A 151 -17.15 9.62 -7.49
N ILE A 152 -17.68 8.91 -6.51
CA ILE A 152 -18.10 9.47 -5.23
C ILE A 152 -17.25 8.85 -4.12
N GLN A 153 -16.50 9.68 -3.40
CA GLN A 153 -15.83 9.26 -2.17
C GLN A 153 -16.47 9.95 -0.96
N VAL A 154 -16.76 9.16 0.07
CA VAL A 154 -17.50 9.56 1.25
C VAL A 154 -16.69 9.21 2.48
N TRP A 155 -16.46 10.19 3.35
CA TRP A 155 -15.72 10.00 4.60
C TRP A 155 -16.62 10.19 5.81
N SER A 156 -16.59 9.20 6.71
CA SER A 156 -17.32 9.25 7.99
C SER A 156 -18.83 9.44 7.84
N ASN A 157 -19.55 9.39 8.96
CA ASN A 157 -20.99 9.64 9.01
C ASN A 157 -21.37 11.07 8.58
N GLY A 158 -20.43 12.02 8.72
CA GLY A 158 -20.57 13.39 8.22
C GLY A 158 -20.77 13.45 6.71
N GLY A 159 -19.89 12.78 5.96
CA GLY A 159 -19.95 12.71 4.51
C GLY A 159 -21.14 11.90 4.02
N SER A 160 -21.43 10.78 4.68
CA SER A 160 -22.60 9.93 4.40
C SER A 160 -23.90 10.74 4.46
N ALA A 161 -24.08 11.54 5.51
CA ALA A 161 -25.25 12.42 5.64
C ALA A 161 -25.32 13.50 4.53
N SER A 162 -24.19 14.10 4.17
CA SER A 162 -24.15 15.10 3.09
C SER A 162 -24.49 14.51 1.73
N LEU A 163 -23.98 13.31 1.41
CA LEU A 163 -24.34 12.60 0.19
C LEU A 163 -25.83 12.23 0.16
N ALA A 164 -26.37 11.71 1.26
CA ALA A 164 -27.79 11.37 1.34
C ALA A 164 -28.70 12.60 1.14
N ARG A 165 -28.30 13.78 1.65
CA ARG A 165 -29.01 15.04 1.44
C ARG A 165 -28.90 15.56 0.00
N LEU A 166 -27.71 15.48 -0.61
CA LEU A 166 -27.55 15.79 -2.03
C LEU A 166 -28.51 14.96 -2.89
N ARG A 167 -28.65 13.68 -2.55
CA ARG A 167 -29.57 12.76 -3.26
C ARG A 167 -31.04 13.10 -3.03
N GLN A 168 -31.41 13.54 -1.83
CA GLN A 168 -32.76 14.08 -1.58
C GLN A 168 -33.06 15.32 -2.45
N SER A 169 -32.07 16.20 -2.64
CA SER A 169 -32.19 17.38 -3.51
C SER A 169 -32.23 17.02 -5.00
N LEU A 170 -31.61 15.91 -5.41
CA LEU A 170 -31.64 15.38 -6.77
C LEU A 170 -32.97 14.69 -7.11
N GLY A 171 -33.48 13.86 -6.18
CA GLY A 171 -34.64 12.98 -6.37
C GLY A 171 -34.24 11.49 -6.45
N PRO A 172 -35.19 10.55 -6.25
CA PRO A 172 -34.90 9.12 -6.07
C PRO A 172 -34.31 8.37 -7.28
N SER A 173 -34.30 8.96 -8.48
CA SER A 173 -34.01 8.24 -9.74
C SER A 173 -32.88 8.83 -10.60
N ILE A 174 -32.03 9.69 -10.03
CA ILE A 174 -31.33 10.78 -10.74
C ILE A 174 -29.82 10.80 -10.39
N LEU A 175 -29.13 9.67 -10.54
CA LEU A 175 -27.66 9.66 -10.55
C LEU A 175 -27.16 8.89 -11.78
N PRO A 176 -26.18 9.45 -12.53
CA PRO A 176 -25.54 8.73 -13.62
C PRO A 176 -24.73 7.55 -13.08
N PRO A 177 -24.29 6.61 -13.93
CA PRO A 177 -23.48 5.49 -13.49
C PRO A 177 -22.28 5.93 -12.65
N PHE A 178 -22.15 5.39 -11.44
CA PHE A 178 -21.16 5.89 -10.47
C PHE A 178 -20.42 4.80 -9.71
N THR A 179 -19.20 5.10 -9.26
CA THR A 179 -18.48 4.30 -8.27
C THR A 179 -18.55 4.97 -6.90
N LEU A 180 -18.81 4.19 -5.85
CA LEU A 180 -18.91 4.67 -4.48
C LEU A 180 -17.77 4.12 -3.62
N VAL A 181 -17.03 5.01 -2.97
CA VAL A 181 -16.03 4.68 -1.96
C VAL A 181 -16.49 5.20 -0.60
N LEU A 182 -16.72 4.29 0.34
CA LEU A 182 -17.13 4.57 1.70
C LEU A 182 -15.92 4.36 2.63
N ASP A 183 -15.33 5.46 3.07
CA ASP A 183 -14.17 5.46 3.95
C ASP A 183 -14.62 5.66 5.40
N SER A 184 -14.44 4.60 6.18
CA SER A 184 -14.77 4.54 7.60
C SER A 184 -16.23 4.96 7.82
N THR A 185 -17.17 4.41 7.06
CA THR A 185 -18.60 4.80 7.09
C THR A 185 -19.41 3.78 6.27
N PRO A 186 -20.74 3.70 6.44
CA PRO A 186 -21.59 4.23 7.52
C PRO A 186 -21.43 3.45 8.81
N SER A 187 -21.65 4.13 9.94
CA SER A 187 -21.63 3.52 11.27
C SER A 187 -22.77 4.05 12.14
N GLN A 188 -23.18 3.25 13.13
CA GLN A 188 -24.15 3.65 14.13
C GLN A 188 -23.50 4.58 15.18
N PHE A 189 -24.28 5.52 15.72
CA PHE A 189 -23.76 6.41 16.76
C PHE A 189 -23.72 5.68 18.11
N SER A 190 -22.51 5.53 18.67
CA SER A 190 -22.32 5.20 20.07
C SER A 190 -22.11 6.47 20.88
N TYR A 191 -22.59 6.53 22.13
CA TYR A 191 -22.37 7.71 23.00
C TYR A 191 -20.88 8.09 23.08
N SER A 192 -20.00 7.09 23.19
CA SER A 192 -18.55 7.26 23.21
C SER A 192 -18.00 7.83 21.89
N GLY A 193 -18.43 7.29 20.75
CA GLY A 193 -18.03 7.77 19.42
C GLY A 193 -18.54 9.19 19.15
N THR A 194 -19.79 9.50 19.49
CA THR A 194 -20.37 10.85 19.39
C THR A 194 -19.57 11.84 20.23
N TYR A 195 -19.35 11.51 21.49
CA TYR A 195 -18.59 12.36 22.39
C TYR A 195 -17.18 12.59 21.88
N THR A 196 -16.49 11.53 21.44
CA THR A 196 -15.14 11.62 20.90
C THR A 196 -15.11 12.51 19.65
N ALA A 197 -16.03 12.32 18.70
CA ALA A 197 -16.14 13.14 17.50
C ALA A 197 -16.39 14.63 17.82
N PHE A 198 -17.37 14.96 18.66
CA PHE A 198 -17.62 16.36 19.05
C PHE A 198 -16.49 16.95 19.90
N SER A 199 -15.80 16.13 20.70
CA SER A 199 -14.63 16.57 21.47
C SER A 199 -13.48 16.94 20.55
N LEU A 200 -13.30 16.24 19.41
CA LEU A 200 -12.25 16.51 18.44
C LEU A 200 -12.50 17.81 17.65
N VAL A 201 -13.78 18.16 17.44
CA VAL A 201 -14.17 19.43 16.80
C VAL A 201 -14.02 20.63 17.75
N ALA A 202 -14.20 20.44 19.06
CA ALA A 202 -14.05 21.52 20.03
C ALA A 202 -12.60 22.04 20.11
N PRO A 203 -12.36 23.36 20.15
CA PRO A 203 -11.02 23.93 20.29
C PRO A 203 -10.30 23.39 21.53
N ARG A 204 -9.09 22.87 21.36
CA ARG A 204 -8.35 22.10 22.38
C ARG A 204 -8.20 22.83 23.73
N LYS A 205 -8.08 24.17 23.71
CA LYS A 205 -7.97 25.05 24.90
C LYS A 205 -9.23 25.09 25.78
N TRP A 206 -10.40 24.82 25.20
CA TRP A 206 -11.69 24.91 25.89
C TRP A 206 -12.28 23.55 26.24
N ARG A 207 -11.71 22.43 25.77
CA ARG A 207 -12.28 21.08 25.94
C ARG A 207 -12.53 20.69 27.40
N TRP A 208 -11.70 21.14 28.34
CA TRP A 208 -11.86 20.80 29.76
C TRP A 208 -12.95 21.63 30.46
N ILE A 209 -13.13 22.89 30.07
CA ILE A 209 -14.24 23.75 30.52
C ILE A 209 -15.54 23.30 29.88
N LEU A 210 -15.49 23.00 28.58
CA LEU A 210 -16.63 22.57 27.78
C LEU A 210 -16.99 21.10 28.00
N ARG A 211 -16.18 20.31 28.70
CA ARG A 211 -16.40 18.87 28.94
C ARG A 211 -17.78 18.56 29.55
N PRO A 212 -18.19 19.17 30.68
CA PRO A 212 -19.52 18.97 31.23
C PRO A 212 -20.62 19.46 30.29
N PHE A 213 -20.40 20.57 29.58
CA PHE A 213 -21.32 21.08 28.56
C PHE A 213 -21.43 20.16 27.34
N LEU A 214 -20.35 19.47 26.97
CA LEU A 214 -20.28 18.54 25.85
C LEU A 214 -20.95 17.23 26.20
N HIS A 215 -20.75 16.72 27.42
CA HIS A 215 -21.57 15.62 27.94
C HIS A 215 -23.05 15.99 27.99
N GLY A 216 -23.38 17.20 28.46
CA GLY A 216 -24.73 17.75 28.45
C GLY A 216 -25.31 17.87 27.04
N LEU A 217 -24.51 18.31 26.07
CA LEU A 217 -24.89 18.45 24.66
C LEU A 217 -25.07 17.09 23.97
N VAL A 218 -24.19 16.12 24.23
CA VAL A 218 -24.31 14.75 23.70
C VAL A 218 -25.50 14.06 24.35
N ALA A 219 -25.73 14.26 25.66
CA ALA A 219 -26.90 13.75 26.36
C ALA A 219 -28.20 14.41 25.88
N TRP A 220 -28.19 15.72 25.61
CA TRP A 220 -29.30 16.46 25.02
C TRP A 220 -29.60 15.99 23.60
N PHE A 221 -28.57 15.79 22.77
CA PHE A 221 -28.70 15.21 21.44
C PHE A 221 -29.29 13.80 21.49
N TRP A 222 -28.81 12.96 22.41
CA TRP A 222 -29.36 11.62 22.66
C TRP A 222 -30.82 11.66 23.12
N LEU A 223 -31.15 12.55 24.07
CA LEU A 223 -32.50 12.74 24.60
C LEU A 223 -33.46 13.22 23.51
N LEU A 224 -33.07 14.18 22.67
CA LEU A 224 -33.87 14.64 21.54
C LEU A 224 -34.08 13.54 20.49
N THR A 225 -33.06 12.72 20.23
CA THR A 225 -33.16 11.60 19.30
C THR A 225 -34.11 10.53 19.83
N PHE A 226 -34.04 10.25 21.14
CA PHE A 226 -34.95 9.33 21.84
C PHE A 226 -36.40 9.87 21.88
N LEU A 227 -36.61 11.14 22.24
CA LEU A 227 -37.92 11.79 22.26
C LEU A 227 -38.56 11.85 20.88
N ARG A 228 -37.79 12.10 19.82
CA ARG A 228 -38.27 12.07 18.43
C ARG A 228 -38.69 10.66 18.01
N SER A 229 -37.91 9.65 18.38
CA SER A 229 -38.29 8.24 18.19
C SER A 229 -39.55 7.85 18.98
N ALA A 230 -39.83 8.51 20.11
CA ALA A 230 -41.03 8.27 20.92
C ALA A 230 -42.27 9.01 20.37
N LEU A 231 -42.10 10.20 19.78
CA LEU A 231 -43.18 11.04 19.23
C LEU A 231 -43.67 10.60 17.84
N ASP A 232 -42.88 9.83 17.08
CA ASP A 232 -43.28 9.25 15.76
C ASP A 232 -44.31 8.10 15.87
N PHE A 233 -45.05 8.02 16.98
CA PHE A 233 -45.98 6.95 17.37
C PHE A 233 -47.16 6.72 16.40
N ARG A 234 -47.36 7.59 15.39
CA ARG A 234 -48.47 7.49 14.43
C ARG A 234 -48.14 6.76 13.12
N SER A 235 -46.89 6.40 12.84
CA SER A 235 -46.50 5.70 11.61
C SER A 235 -45.99 4.27 11.92
N ARG A 236 -46.86 3.27 11.73
CA ARG A 236 -46.54 1.84 11.93
C ARG A 236 -45.69 1.28 10.77
N SER A 237 -44.42 1.68 10.68
CA SER A 237 -43.42 1.04 9.80
C SER A 237 -42.27 0.44 10.62
N LYS A 238 -41.65 -0.64 10.11
CA LYS A 238 -40.59 -1.46 10.74
C LYS A 238 -39.28 -0.69 11.07
N SER A 239 -39.23 0.64 10.99
CA SER A 239 -38.01 1.45 11.21
C SER A 239 -37.61 1.68 12.67
N ARG A 240 -38.28 1.01 13.63
CA ARG A 240 -38.13 1.22 15.08
C ARG A 240 -36.72 0.92 15.64
N LYS A 241 -35.81 0.33 14.86
CA LYS A 241 -34.46 -0.02 15.32
C LYS A 241 -33.40 1.08 15.08
N TYR A 242 -33.73 2.13 14.33
CA TYR A 242 -32.72 2.92 13.63
C TYR A 242 -32.99 4.43 13.77
N GLY A 243 -32.06 5.16 14.39
CA GLY A 243 -32.13 6.63 14.52
C GLY A 243 -32.06 7.37 13.16
N PRO A 244 -32.14 8.72 13.14
CA PRO A 244 -32.15 9.54 11.91
C PRO A 244 -30.99 9.26 10.95
N LEU A 245 -29.86 8.80 11.48
CA LEU A 245 -28.65 8.47 10.74
C LEU A 245 -28.61 7.06 10.21
N ALA A 246 -29.28 6.13 10.88
CA ALA A 246 -29.47 4.80 10.33
C ALA A 246 -30.47 4.83 9.17
N LEU A 247 -31.39 5.80 9.12
CA LEU A 247 -32.16 6.10 7.89
C LEU A 247 -31.28 6.65 6.76
N LEU A 248 -30.29 7.51 7.05
CA LEU A 248 -29.34 8.03 6.06
C LEU A 248 -28.36 6.93 5.59
N ALA A 249 -27.87 6.09 6.50
CA ALA A 249 -27.08 4.92 6.19
C ALA A 249 -27.87 3.95 5.29
N ALA A 250 -29.09 3.59 5.70
CA ALA A 250 -29.98 2.76 4.89
C ALA A 250 -30.27 3.37 3.52
N SER A 251 -30.24 4.71 3.38
CA SER A 251 -30.41 5.39 2.09
C SER A 251 -29.27 5.10 1.09
N HIS A 252 -28.08 4.72 1.55
CA HIS A 252 -26.99 4.27 0.69
C HIS A 252 -27.23 2.86 0.15
N ASN A 253 -28.10 2.08 0.79
CA ASN A 253 -28.48 0.72 0.38
C ASN A 253 -29.90 0.67 -0.19
N THR A 254 -30.34 1.71 -0.91
CA THR A 254 -31.65 1.68 -1.57
C THR A 254 -31.58 0.98 -2.92
N ARG A 255 -32.65 0.28 -3.30
CA ARG A 255 -32.69 -0.57 -4.52
C ARG A 255 -32.46 0.23 -5.80
N GLU A 256 -32.86 1.50 -5.83
CA GLU A 256 -32.71 2.38 -6.99
C GLU A 256 -31.23 2.63 -7.32
N LEU A 257 -30.35 2.69 -6.31
CA LEU A 257 -28.91 2.85 -6.54
C LEU A 257 -28.27 1.63 -7.14
N GLN A 258 -28.73 0.44 -6.75
CA GLN A 258 -28.21 -0.82 -7.27
C GLN A 258 -28.29 -0.86 -8.80
N LEU A 259 -29.26 -0.14 -9.40
CA LEU A 259 -29.47 -0.07 -10.84
C LEU A 259 -28.44 0.80 -11.57
N VAL A 260 -27.77 1.73 -10.89
CA VAL A 260 -26.85 2.71 -11.51
C VAL A 260 -25.43 2.67 -10.92
N GLU A 261 -25.24 2.11 -9.73
CA GLU A 261 -23.92 1.99 -9.11
C GLU A 261 -23.10 0.87 -9.78
N ALA A 262 -21.91 1.23 -10.26
CA ALA A 262 -20.99 0.34 -10.95
C ALA A 262 -20.21 -0.55 -9.96
N ARG A 263 -19.66 0.07 -8.90
CA ARG A 263 -18.84 -0.58 -7.86
C ARG A 263 -18.93 0.16 -6.53
N ARG A 264 -18.85 -0.59 -5.45
CA ARG A 264 -18.72 -0.11 -4.08
C ARG A 264 -17.42 -0.56 -3.46
N THR A 265 -16.77 0.30 -2.70
CA THR A 265 -15.62 -0.07 -1.87
C THR A 265 -15.76 0.51 -0.47
N TYR A 266 -15.56 -0.32 0.55
CA TYR A 266 -15.44 0.08 1.94
C TYR A 266 -13.98 0.04 2.36
N ILE A 267 -13.50 1.13 2.94
CA ILE A 267 -12.16 1.24 3.51
C ILE A 267 -12.33 1.40 5.01
N TYR A 268 -11.65 0.58 5.82
CA TYR A 268 -11.79 0.62 7.27
C TYR A 268 -10.56 0.06 7.99
N SER A 269 -10.52 0.24 9.31
CA SER A 269 -9.49 -0.30 10.20
C SER A 269 -10.13 -0.80 11.49
N LYS A 270 -9.65 -1.94 12.02
CA LYS A 270 -10.10 -2.48 13.31
C LYS A 270 -9.61 -1.64 14.48
N GLU A 271 -8.59 -0.82 14.28
CA GLU A 271 -8.01 0.09 15.27
C GLU A 271 -8.62 1.51 15.23
N ASP A 272 -9.64 1.76 14.40
CA ASP A 272 -10.39 3.02 14.38
C ASP A 272 -11.27 3.19 15.64
N ALA A 273 -10.94 4.19 16.45
CA ALA A 273 -11.65 4.49 17.70
C ALA A 273 -12.89 5.38 17.51
N LEU A 274 -13.09 5.98 16.34
CA LEU A 274 -14.20 6.89 16.05
C LEU A 274 -15.38 6.15 15.40
N ILE A 275 -15.08 5.14 14.60
CA ILE A 275 -16.04 4.46 13.74
C ILE A 275 -15.86 2.95 13.96
N PRO A 276 -16.78 2.30 14.69
CA PRO A 276 -16.75 0.86 14.89
C PRO A 276 -16.71 0.11 13.55
N TYR A 277 -15.62 -0.63 13.31
CA TYR A 277 -15.44 -1.41 12.09
C TYR A 277 -16.59 -2.39 11.82
N LYS A 278 -17.17 -2.96 12.89
CA LYS A 278 -18.30 -3.89 12.81
C LYS A 278 -19.54 -3.28 12.15
N ASP A 279 -19.78 -1.99 12.34
CA ASP A 279 -20.92 -1.34 11.71
C ASP A 279 -20.70 -1.15 10.21
N VAL A 280 -19.43 -0.93 9.81
CA VAL A 280 -19.04 -0.83 8.40
C VAL A 280 -19.19 -2.20 7.73
N GLU A 281 -18.74 -3.27 8.40
CA GLU A 281 -18.94 -4.66 7.97
C GLU A 281 -20.43 -5.01 7.87
N GLU A 282 -21.26 -4.69 8.88
CA GLU A 282 -22.71 -4.95 8.86
C GLU A 282 -23.41 -4.19 7.72
N HIS A 283 -23.02 -2.94 7.48
CA HIS A 283 -23.58 -2.15 6.38
C HIS A 283 -23.13 -2.67 5.01
N ALA A 284 -21.90 -3.16 4.90
CA ALA A 284 -21.39 -3.80 3.69
C ALA A 284 -22.14 -5.11 3.40
N GLU A 285 -22.39 -5.93 4.42
CA GLU A 285 -23.21 -7.14 4.29
C GLU A 285 -24.65 -6.82 3.86
N ASP A 286 -25.28 -5.77 4.40
CA ASP A 286 -26.62 -5.34 3.93
C ASP A 286 -26.59 -4.87 2.47
N ALA A 287 -25.50 -4.24 2.03
CA ALA A 287 -25.32 -3.85 0.63
C ALA A 287 -25.14 -5.08 -0.28
N GLU A 288 -24.34 -6.06 0.13
CA GLU A 288 -24.19 -7.34 -0.61
C GLU A 288 -25.52 -8.08 -0.71
N LYS A 289 -26.27 -8.20 0.39
CA LYS A 289 -27.62 -8.82 0.42
C LYS A 289 -28.62 -8.13 -0.50
N LYS A 290 -28.42 -6.84 -0.78
CA LYS A 290 -29.23 -6.05 -1.72
C LYS A 290 -28.65 -5.98 -3.13
N GLY A 291 -27.61 -6.78 -3.42
CA GLY A 291 -27.06 -6.98 -4.75
C GLY A 291 -26.13 -5.87 -5.25
N PHE A 292 -25.51 -5.10 -4.35
CA PHE A 292 -24.42 -4.18 -4.69
C PHE A 292 -23.10 -4.95 -4.91
N LYS A 293 -22.25 -4.51 -5.84
CA LYS A 293 -20.89 -5.06 -6.03
C LYS A 293 -19.94 -4.46 -4.99
N VAL A 294 -19.78 -5.14 -3.86
CA VAL A 294 -19.00 -4.67 -2.70
C VAL A 294 -17.56 -5.18 -2.73
N ARG A 295 -16.63 -4.32 -2.30
CA ARG A 295 -15.22 -4.64 -2.03
C ARG A 295 -14.87 -4.10 -0.65
N MET A 296 -14.19 -4.90 0.16
CA MET A 296 -13.74 -4.54 1.51
C MET A 296 -12.22 -4.39 1.52
N GLU A 297 -11.72 -3.32 2.13
CA GLU A 297 -10.27 -3.05 2.28
C GLU A 297 -9.97 -2.72 3.75
N GLU A 298 -9.35 -3.66 4.47
CA GLU A 298 -8.93 -3.52 5.87
C GLU A 298 -7.48 -3.04 5.99
N PHE A 299 -7.25 -1.95 6.71
CA PHE A 299 -5.91 -1.39 6.98
C PHE A 299 -5.42 -1.78 8.38
N VAL A 300 -4.68 -2.89 8.46
CA VAL A 300 -4.18 -3.49 9.72
C VAL A 300 -3.18 -2.59 10.45
N GLY A 301 -3.33 -2.45 11.77
CA GLY A 301 -2.35 -1.78 12.64
C GLY A 301 -2.34 -0.26 12.53
N THR A 302 -3.30 0.32 11.82
CA THR A 302 -3.40 1.77 11.67
C THR A 302 -4.56 2.28 12.49
N ALA A 303 -4.31 3.05 13.56
CA ALA A 303 -5.39 3.80 14.19
C ALA A 303 -5.91 4.81 13.16
N HIS A 304 -7.13 4.61 12.65
CA HIS A 304 -7.83 5.45 11.67
C HIS A 304 -6.88 6.10 10.65
N VAL A 305 -6.39 5.37 9.64
CA VAL A 305 -5.41 5.86 8.63
C VAL A 305 -4.26 6.68 9.27
N ALA A 306 -3.27 5.95 9.80
CA ALA A 306 -1.95 6.42 10.23
C ALA A 306 -1.88 7.43 11.40
N HIS A 307 -2.14 7.01 12.64
CA HIS A 307 -2.07 7.91 13.81
C HIS A 307 -1.25 7.40 15.01
N ALA A 308 0.04 7.17 14.85
CA ALA A 308 0.96 7.27 16.00
C ALA A 308 1.30 8.76 16.30
N LEU A 309 1.44 9.59 15.26
CA LEU A 309 1.78 11.01 15.38
C LEU A 309 1.00 11.95 14.43
N GLY A 310 0.00 11.45 13.70
CA GLY A 310 -0.72 12.29 12.72
C GLY A 310 -0.10 12.31 11.31
N VAL A 311 0.84 11.40 11.00
CA VAL A 311 1.66 11.45 9.77
C VAL A 311 1.38 10.25 8.86
N GLN A 312 1.48 10.47 7.55
CA GLN A 312 1.09 9.49 6.51
C GLN A 312 2.16 8.44 6.23
N HIS A 313 3.43 8.79 6.42
CA HIS A 313 4.58 7.97 6.08
C HIS A 313 5.49 7.77 7.30
N PRO A 314 6.10 6.57 7.47
CA PRO A 314 6.98 6.26 8.61
C PRO A 314 8.39 6.86 8.42
N ILE A 315 8.45 8.14 8.04
CA ILE A 315 9.67 8.87 7.74
C ILE A 315 9.69 10.14 8.59
N MET A 316 10.73 10.29 9.39
CA MET A 316 10.97 11.45 10.24
C MET A 316 12.23 12.18 9.77
N LEU A 317 12.16 13.50 9.68
CA LEU A 317 13.33 14.35 9.46
C LEU A 317 14.17 14.39 10.73
N ALA A 318 15.49 14.23 10.59
CA ALA A 318 16.39 14.41 11.71
C ALA A 318 16.51 15.87 12.16
N GLY A 319 16.50 16.11 13.47
CA GLY A 319 16.76 17.40 14.10
C GLY A 319 18.20 17.87 13.91
N MET A 320 18.51 18.42 12.74
CA MET A 320 19.84 18.93 12.40
C MET A 320 19.90 20.43 12.58
N SER A 321 20.72 20.93 13.52
CA SER A 321 20.97 22.37 13.65
C SER A 321 21.41 22.97 12.32
N VAL A 322 20.83 24.10 11.93
CA VAL A 322 20.98 24.79 10.64
C VAL A 322 20.35 24.02 9.45
N ALA A 323 20.72 22.77 9.21
CA ALA A 323 20.26 22.02 8.03
C ALA A 323 18.75 21.73 8.07
N ALA A 324 18.23 21.23 9.19
CA ALA A 324 16.80 21.02 9.45
C ALA A 324 16.14 22.30 9.95
N GLY A 325 16.21 23.34 9.12
CA GLY A 325 15.53 24.60 9.35
C GLY A 325 14.01 24.51 9.17
N PRO A 326 13.27 25.60 9.48
CA PRO A 326 11.81 25.60 9.46
C PRO A 326 11.17 25.16 8.13
N LYS A 327 11.75 25.58 7.00
CA LYS A 327 11.24 25.25 5.66
C LYS A 327 11.31 23.75 5.37
N LEU A 328 12.43 23.11 5.74
CA LEU A 328 12.62 21.67 5.54
C LEU A 328 11.69 20.86 6.45
N ALA A 329 11.58 21.24 7.73
CA ALA A 329 10.64 20.57 8.64
C ALA A 329 9.19 20.68 8.15
N ALA A 330 8.77 21.86 7.69
CA ALA A 330 7.45 22.04 7.11
C ALA A 330 7.27 21.21 5.83
N ALA A 331 8.26 21.20 4.93
CA ALA A 331 8.18 20.46 3.67
C ALA A 331 8.08 18.94 3.88
N VAL A 332 8.84 18.36 4.81
CA VAL A 332 8.73 16.93 5.17
C VAL A 332 7.35 16.62 5.77
N THR A 333 6.83 17.51 6.62
CA THR A 333 5.49 17.37 7.19
C THR A 333 4.41 17.42 6.11
N ASN A 334 4.49 18.38 5.19
CA ASN A 334 3.56 18.52 4.06
C ASN A 334 3.63 17.32 3.10
N ALA A 335 4.81 16.70 2.98
CA ALA A 335 4.99 15.47 2.21
C ALA A 335 4.45 14.21 2.90
N GLY A 336 3.90 14.32 4.12
CA GLY A 336 3.32 13.21 4.86
C GLY A 336 4.26 12.54 5.86
N GLY A 337 5.53 12.95 5.97
CA GLY A 337 6.44 12.55 7.04
C GLY A 337 6.26 13.39 8.31
N LEU A 338 7.19 13.29 9.25
CA LEU A 338 7.26 14.17 10.43
C LEU A 338 8.48 15.09 10.35
N GLY A 339 8.25 16.40 10.23
CA GLY A 339 9.30 17.40 10.32
C GLY A 339 9.76 17.65 11.75
N VAL A 340 11.07 17.64 11.98
CA VAL A 340 11.67 17.99 13.28
C VAL A 340 12.75 19.03 13.10
N ILE A 341 12.72 20.08 13.92
CA ILE A 341 13.77 21.11 13.94
C ILE A 341 14.83 20.80 15.00
N GLY A 342 16.09 21.09 14.68
CA GLY A 342 17.21 20.98 15.62
C GLY A 342 17.42 22.28 16.42
N GLY A 343 17.22 22.21 17.74
CA GLY A 343 17.32 23.33 18.68
C GLY A 343 18.65 23.44 19.44
N VAL A 344 19.74 22.91 18.90
CA VAL A 344 21.09 23.04 19.50
C VAL A 344 21.41 24.50 19.79
N ARG A 345 21.72 24.85 21.05
CA ARG A 345 22.06 26.22 21.50
C ARG A 345 20.95 27.25 21.23
N ALA A 346 19.71 26.81 21.04
CA ALA A 346 18.59 27.71 20.85
C ALA A 346 18.23 28.42 22.17
N THR A 347 17.95 29.72 22.10
CA THR A 347 17.26 30.43 23.18
C THR A 347 15.75 30.22 23.05
N PRO A 348 14.94 30.36 24.12
CA PRO A 348 13.49 30.26 24.03
C PRO A 348 12.87 31.18 22.98
N LYS A 349 13.37 32.42 22.87
CA LYS A 349 12.95 33.39 21.84
C LYS A 349 13.24 32.89 20.44
N TYR A 350 14.45 32.37 20.21
CA TYR A 350 14.85 31.85 18.91
C TYR A 350 14.04 30.61 18.54
N LEU A 351 13.91 29.63 19.44
CA LEU A 351 13.12 28.42 19.20
C LEU A 351 11.67 28.77 18.83
N ARG A 352 11.04 29.68 19.59
CA ARG A 352 9.68 30.14 19.29
C ARG A 352 9.58 30.76 17.88
N SER A 353 10.54 31.61 17.51
CA SER A 353 10.57 32.21 16.18
C SER A 353 10.71 31.17 15.06
N GLN A 354 11.46 30.10 15.29
CA GLN A 354 11.63 29.01 14.33
C GLN A 354 10.37 28.16 14.22
N ILE A 355 9.68 27.87 15.32
CA ILE A 355 8.38 27.18 15.29
C ILE A 355 7.33 28.02 14.58
N HIS A 356 7.29 29.33 14.81
CA HIS A 356 6.39 30.22 14.07
C HIS A 356 6.67 30.21 12.58
N GLU A 357 7.95 30.15 12.19
CA GLU A 357 8.32 30.02 10.78
C GLU A 357 7.89 28.67 10.19
N ILE A 358 8.01 27.55 10.92
CA ILE A 358 7.48 26.24 10.45
C ILE A 358 6.00 26.39 10.13
N LYS A 359 5.22 26.93 11.08
CA LYS A 359 3.77 27.09 10.96
C LYS A 359 3.35 27.92 9.74
N LYS A 360 4.17 28.86 9.28
CA LYS A 360 3.91 29.63 8.04
C LYS A 360 4.06 28.80 6.77
N HIS A 361 4.93 27.78 6.80
CA HIS A 361 5.22 26.93 5.64
C HIS A 361 4.44 25.62 5.64
N LEU A 362 3.75 25.29 6.74
CA LEU A 362 2.87 24.12 6.79
C LEU A 362 1.60 24.34 5.95
N SER A 363 1.23 23.33 5.17
CA SER A 363 -0.04 23.32 4.44
C SER A 363 -1.24 23.23 5.40
N ASP A 364 -1.08 22.54 6.53
CA ASP A 364 -1.99 22.61 7.69
C ASP A 364 -1.32 23.38 8.83
N PRO A 365 -1.84 24.54 9.26
CA PRO A 365 -1.33 25.27 10.43
C PRO A 365 -1.25 24.45 11.72
N ASN A 366 -2.00 23.34 11.82
CA ASN A 366 -1.97 22.39 12.94
C ASN A 366 -1.13 21.14 12.67
N GLY A 367 -0.44 21.09 11.53
CA GLY A 367 0.41 19.97 11.12
C GLY A 367 1.42 19.59 12.21
N ALA A 368 1.69 18.29 12.32
CA ALA A 368 2.59 17.76 13.33
C ALA A 368 4.04 18.21 13.08
N PHE A 369 4.71 18.70 14.11
CA PHE A 369 6.15 18.96 14.07
C PHE A 369 6.79 18.53 15.39
N GLY A 370 8.09 18.26 15.33
CA GLY A 370 8.92 17.95 16.48
C GLY A 370 9.97 19.02 16.79
N VAL A 371 10.50 18.95 18.01
CA VAL A 371 11.66 19.73 18.45
C VAL A 371 12.70 18.80 19.05
N ASP A 372 13.94 18.93 18.57
CA ASP A 372 15.09 18.15 19.03
C ASP A 372 16.06 19.02 19.83
N LEU A 373 16.38 18.61 21.06
CA LEU A 373 17.37 19.24 21.93
C LEU A 373 18.47 18.25 22.37
N LEU A 374 19.66 18.80 22.62
CA LEU A 374 20.81 18.03 23.09
C LEU A 374 20.94 18.22 24.60
N LEU A 375 20.76 17.14 25.37
CA LEU A 375 20.72 17.13 26.82
C LEU A 375 21.81 16.18 27.39
N PRO A 376 23.10 16.43 27.12
CA PRO A 376 24.17 15.56 27.60
C PRO A 376 24.17 15.49 29.12
N GLN A 377 24.55 14.33 29.67
CA GLN A 377 24.81 14.21 31.10
C GLN A 377 25.92 15.19 31.53
N LEU A 378 25.69 15.90 32.62
CA LEU A 378 26.66 16.79 33.26
C LEU A 378 27.09 16.20 34.61
N GLY A 379 28.35 16.42 34.99
CA GLY A 379 28.92 15.91 36.24
C GLY A 379 29.08 14.38 36.32
N GLY A 380 29.58 13.89 37.45
CA GLY A 380 29.82 12.47 37.68
C GLY A 380 30.77 11.85 36.64
N SER A 381 30.34 10.76 36.01
CA SER A 381 31.10 10.06 34.95
C SER A 381 31.00 10.71 33.56
N ALA A 382 30.46 11.92 33.45
CA ALA A 382 30.37 12.64 32.19
C ALA A 382 31.76 13.05 31.66
N ARG A 383 31.88 13.20 30.34
CA ARG A 383 33.08 13.80 29.73
C ARG A 383 33.22 15.24 30.22
N LYS A 384 34.43 15.66 30.57
CA LYS A 384 34.71 17.05 31.02
C LYS A 384 34.38 18.10 29.96
N THR A 385 34.35 17.70 28.70
CA THR A 385 33.95 18.55 27.57
C THR A 385 32.44 18.71 27.40
N ASN A 386 31.62 17.95 28.15
CA ASN A 386 30.16 18.11 28.09
C ASN A 386 29.79 19.48 28.67
N LYS A 387 28.96 20.21 27.93
CA LYS A 387 28.41 21.51 28.33
C LYS A 387 26.90 21.44 28.26
N ASP A 388 26.23 22.24 29.08
CA ASP A 388 24.79 22.46 28.93
C ASP A 388 24.53 23.26 27.64
N TYR A 389 23.94 22.63 26.63
CA TYR A 389 23.60 23.31 25.37
C TYR A 389 22.37 24.20 25.49
N THR A 390 21.66 24.17 26.62
CA THR A 390 20.50 25.02 26.91
C THR A 390 20.87 26.29 27.69
N ASN A 391 22.12 26.40 28.15
CA ASN A 391 22.60 27.51 28.97
C ASN A 391 21.70 27.81 30.20
N GLY A 392 21.22 26.76 30.87
CA GLY A 392 20.31 26.86 32.03
C GLY A 392 18.86 27.17 31.67
N GLN A 393 18.49 27.21 30.38
CA GLN A 393 17.15 27.60 29.93
C GLN A 393 16.26 26.40 29.53
N LEU A 394 16.60 25.18 29.96
CA LEU A 394 15.84 23.98 29.60
C LEU A 394 14.35 24.13 29.94
N ASP A 395 14.00 24.61 31.13
CA ASP A 395 12.61 24.76 31.54
C ASP A 395 11.80 25.70 30.64
N ASP A 396 12.41 26.82 30.21
CA ASP A 396 11.80 27.78 29.29
C ASP A 396 11.67 27.21 27.87
N LEU A 397 12.67 26.45 27.41
CA LEU A 397 12.60 25.76 26.13
C LEU A 397 11.46 24.72 26.13
N ILE A 398 11.30 23.96 27.22
CA ILE A 398 10.18 23.03 27.37
C ILE A 398 8.84 23.77 27.43
N SER A 399 8.77 24.93 28.09
CA SER A 399 7.58 25.80 28.04
C SER A 399 7.23 26.18 26.60
N VAL A 400 8.22 26.61 25.80
CA VAL A 400 8.01 26.94 24.37
C VAL A 400 7.51 25.72 23.59
N VAL A 401 8.11 24.54 23.76
CA VAL A 401 7.69 23.29 23.10
C VAL A 401 6.21 22.99 23.39
N ILE A 402 5.80 23.14 24.66
CA ILE A 402 4.42 22.90 25.12
C ILE A 402 3.46 23.94 24.57
N GLU A 403 3.76 25.23 24.77
CA GLU A 403 2.90 26.34 24.38
C GLU A 403 2.68 26.42 22.87
N GLU A 404 3.72 26.10 22.10
CA GLU A 404 3.65 26.11 20.64
C GLU A 404 3.03 24.84 20.06
N GLY A 405 2.75 23.82 20.88
CA GLY A 405 1.95 22.66 20.50
C GLY A 405 2.69 21.60 19.69
N ALA A 406 4.00 21.45 19.90
CA ALA A 406 4.80 20.38 19.29
C ALA A 406 4.18 19.01 19.59
N LYS A 407 4.34 18.05 18.66
CA LYS A 407 3.84 16.67 18.81
C LYS A 407 4.90 15.70 19.31
N LEU A 408 6.16 16.03 19.03
CA LEU A 408 7.32 15.21 19.36
C LEU A 408 8.39 16.08 20.02
N PHE A 409 8.90 15.61 21.15
CA PHE A 409 10.14 16.09 21.74
C PHE A 409 11.22 15.03 21.59
N VAL A 410 12.40 15.43 21.14
CA VAL A 410 13.53 14.52 20.94
C VAL A 410 14.69 14.93 21.84
N SER A 411 15.24 13.95 22.55
CA SER A 411 16.53 14.07 23.22
C SER A 411 17.58 13.35 22.36
N ALA A 412 18.33 14.10 21.54
CA ALA A 412 19.33 13.53 20.64
C ALA A 412 20.61 13.08 21.35
N VAL A 413 20.96 13.76 22.45
CA VAL A 413 22.15 13.43 23.24
C VAL A 413 21.75 13.35 24.70
N GLY A 414 22.06 12.23 25.33
CA GLY A 414 21.74 11.98 26.73
C GLY A 414 20.36 11.36 26.93
N VAL A 415 19.89 11.38 28.17
CA VAL A 415 18.54 10.95 28.57
C VAL A 415 17.89 12.17 29.23
N PRO A 416 16.67 12.57 28.83
CA PRO A 416 16.03 13.73 29.40
C PRO A 416 15.73 13.50 30.89
N PRO A 417 15.72 14.57 31.72
CA PRO A 417 15.25 14.45 33.09
C PRO A 417 13.82 13.92 33.15
N LYS A 418 13.49 13.10 34.15
CA LYS A 418 12.18 12.46 34.26
C LYS A 418 11.06 13.50 34.40
N GLU A 419 11.31 14.57 35.14
CA GLU A 419 10.41 15.70 35.33
C GLU A 419 10.06 16.38 34.00
N VAL A 420 10.98 16.42 33.04
CA VAL A 420 10.73 16.94 31.69
C VAL A 420 9.80 16.00 30.92
N VAL A 421 10.06 14.69 30.98
CA VAL A 421 9.19 13.67 30.34
C VAL A 421 7.77 13.76 30.91
N ASP A 422 7.63 13.74 32.23
CA ASP A 422 6.33 13.83 32.91
C ASP A 422 5.59 15.13 32.55
N ARG A 423 6.31 16.25 32.45
CA ARG A 423 5.74 17.54 32.06
C ARG A 423 5.27 17.55 30.61
N LEU A 424 6.01 16.95 29.69
CA LEU A 424 5.63 16.81 28.28
C LEU A 424 4.42 15.88 28.11
N HIS A 425 4.41 14.75 28.82
CA HIS A 425 3.30 13.79 28.84
C HIS A 425 1.99 14.38 29.33
N LYS A 426 2.02 15.22 30.38
CA LYS A 426 0.83 15.97 30.85
C LYS A 426 0.17 16.82 29.75
N HIS A 427 0.92 17.20 28.72
CA HIS A 427 0.44 17.99 27.58
C HIS A 427 0.19 17.14 26.32
N GLY A 428 0.38 15.82 26.40
CA GLY A 428 0.19 14.88 25.30
C GLY A 428 1.28 14.98 24.23
N ILE A 429 2.52 15.31 24.64
CA ILE A 429 3.69 15.38 23.75
C ILE A 429 4.48 14.09 23.89
N VAL A 430 4.71 13.42 22.76
CA VAL A 430 5.48 12.17 22.70
C VAL A 430 6.96 12.48 22.88
N VAL A 431 7.67 11.65 23.63
CA VAL A 431 9.10 11.80 23.91
C VAL A 431 9.90 10.68 23.25
N MET A 432 10.88 11.07 22.43
CA MET A 432 11.82 10.16 21.79
C MET A 432 13.24 10.37 22.32
N ASN A 433 13.93 9.29 22.61
CA ASN A 433 15.35 9.31 23.00
C ASN A 433 16.22 8.66 21.95
N MET A 434 17.31 9.31 21.56
CA MET A 434 18.29 8.67 20.68
C MET A 434 19.23 7.76 21.45
N VAL A 435 19.56 6.60 20.88
CA VAL A 435 20.49 5.62 21.45
C VAL A 435 21.49 5.16 20.38
N GLY A 436 22.78 5.18 20.72
CA GLY A 436 23.84 4.62 19.88
C GLY A 436 24.38 3.25 20.34
N HIS A 437 23.74 2.63 21.34
CA HIS A 437 24.13 1.32 21.89
C HIS A 437 22.94 0.69 22.63
N PRO A 438 22.69 -0.63 22.56
CA PRO A 438 21.51 -1.26 23.18
C PRO A 438 21.41 -1.04 24.70
N LYS A 439 22.55 -1.03 25.41
CA LYS A 439 22.63 -0.72 26.85
C LYS A 439 22.00 0.63 27.27
N HIS A 440 21.79 1.56 26.34
CA HIS A 440 21.15 2.84 26.65
C HIS A 440 19.62 2.72 26.76
N VAL A 441 19.02 1.70 26.13
CA VAL A 441 17.56 1.50 26.07
C VAL A 441 16.93 1.42 27.47
N PRO A 442 17.42 0.59 28.42
CA PRO A 442 16.80 0.52 29.75
C PRO A 442 16.78 1.85 30.49
N LYS A 443 17.84 2.67 30.35
CA LYS A 443 17.93 3.98 31.01
C LYS A 443 16.93 4.98 30.40
N ALA A 444 16.75 4.96 29.08
CA ALA A 444 15.75 5.79 28.41
C ALA A 444 14.32 5.36 28.80
N LEU A 445 14.04 4.06 28.82
CA LEU A 445 12.74 3.54 29.23
C LEU A 445 12.40 3.85 30.69
N ALA A 446 13.40 3.83 31.58
CA ALA A 446 13.21 4.11 33.00
C ALA A 446 12.70 5.53 33.29
N VAL A 447 12.99 6.50 32.42
CA VAL A 447 12.45 7.87 32.54
C VAL A 447 11.10 8.04 31.84
N GLY A 448 10.59 7.00 31.18
CA GLY A 448 9.25 6.95 30.60
C GLY A 448 9.15 7.43 29.15
N VAL A 449 10.23 7.37 28.36
CA VAL A 449 10.14 7.75 26.94
C VAL A 449 9.22 6.82 26.15
N ASP A 450 8.67 7.32 25.06
CA ASP A 450 7.68 6.61 24.23
C ASP A 450 8.31 5.96 23.00
N ILE A 451 9.43 6.52 22.52
CA ILE A 451 10.13 6.10 21.31
C ILE A 451 11.63 5.98 21.59
N ILE A 452 12.22 4.89 21.13
CA ILE A 452 13.67 4.69 21.06
C ILE A 452 14.13 4.92 19.63
N CYS A 453 14.97 5.93 19.39
CA CYS A 453 15.59 6.17 18.10
C CYS A 453 17.00 5.56 18.09
N ALA A 454 17.15 4.40 17.45
CA ALA A 454 18.41 3.67 17.40
C ALA A 454 19.26 4.17 16.22
N GLN A 455 20.39 4.81 16.51
CA GLN A 455 21.27 5.39 15.49
C GLN A 455 22.55 4.58 15.29
N GLY A 456 22.65 3.93 14.13
CA GLY A 456 23.85 3.21 13.71
C GLY A 456 25.07 4.13 13.58
N GLY A 457 26.27 3.56 13.76
CA GLY A 457 27.55 4.27 13.71
C GLY A 457 27.86 4.98 12.38
N GLU A 458 27.12 4.63 11.32
CA GLU A 458 27.13 5.23 9.99
C GLU A 458 26.42 6.59 9.94
N GLY A 459 25.62 6.92 10.96
CA GLY A 459 24.88 8.17 11.07
C GLY A 459 25.79 9.40 11.16
N GLY A 460 25.32 10.53 10.59
CA GLY A 460 26.01 11.81 10.69
C GLY A 460 25.81 12.50 12.04
N GLY A 461 26.73 13.40 12.41
CA GLY A 461 26.68 14.08 13.70
C GLY A 461 27.07 13.16 14.86
N HIS A 462 26.59 13.44 16.08
CA HIS A 462 26.93 12.63 17.24
C HIS A 462 26.38 11.21 17.09
N THR A 463 27.26 10.20 17.10
CA THR A 463 26.85 8.81 16.88
C THR A 463 27.73 7.82 17.66
N GLY A 464 27.18 6.64 17.92
CA GLY A 464 27.90 5.49 18.48
C GLY A 464 28.83 4.81 17.47
N ASP A 465 29.31 3.62 17.82
CA ASP A 465 30.13 2.74 16.99
C ASP A 465 29.41 1.50 16.48
N VAL A 466 28.29 1.11 17.12
CA VAL A 466 27.55 -0.10 16.76
C VAL A 466 26.96 0.05 15.34
N PRO A 467 27.25 -0.88 14.41
CA PRO A 467 26.71 -0.84 13.05
C PRO A 467 25.18 -0.88 13.01
N PHE A 468 24.59 -0.24 12.00
CA PHE A 468 23.14 -0.17 11.80
C PHE A 468 22.46 -1.54 11.86
N SER A 469 22.95 -2.50 11.07
CA SER A 469 22.37 -3.86 10.96
C SER A 469 22.37 -4.66 12.27
N ILE A 470 23.19 -4.25 13.25
CA ILE A 470 23.28 -4.90 14.56
C ILE A 470 22.48 -4.10 15.59
N LEU A 471 22.59 -2.78 15.58
CA LEU A 471 21.99 -1.91 16.58
C LEU A 471 20.46 -1.92 16.52
N ILE A 472 19.88 -1.81 15.32
CA ILE A 472 18.42 -1.70 15.15
C ILE A 472 17.70 -2.93 15.75
N PRO A 473 17.95 -4.17 15.30
CA PRO A 473 17.25 -5.33 15.83
C PRO A 473 17.50 -5.55 17.33
N ALA A 474 18.72 -5.27 17.81
CA ALA A 474 19.01 -5.37 19.25
C ALA A 474 18.20 -4.38 20.11
N CYS A 475 17.97 -3.16 19.61
CA CYS A 475 17.11 -2.18 20.27
C CYS A 475 15.63 -2.58 20.18
N VAL A 476 15.18 -3.14 19.05
CA VAL A 476 13.82 -3.70 18.91
C VAL A 476 13.59 -4.80 19.95
N ASP A 477 14.52 -5.75 20.06
CA ASP A 477 14.45 -6.83 21.04
C ASP A 477 14.42 -6.30 22.48
N ALA A 478 15.23 -5.28 22.79
CA ALA A 478 15.24 -4.65 24.11
C ALA A 478 13.92 -3.91 24.44
N CYS A 479 13.13 -3.52 23.45
CA CYS A 479 11.84 -2.85 23.63
C CYS A 479 10.64 -3.81 23.67
N LYS A 480 10.82 -5.10 23.35
CA LYS A 480 9.73 -6.09 23.35
C LYS A 480 9.03 -6.17 24.72
N GLY A 481 7.69 -6.14 24.68
CA GLY A 481 6.85 -6.19 25.89
C GLY A 481 6.87 -4.92 26.75
N LYS A 482 7.51 -3.84 26.30
CA LYS A 482 7.50 -2.53 26.98
C LYS A 482 6.45 -1.63 26.36
N THR A 483 5.85 -0.77 27.17
CA THR A 483 4.78 0.15 26.73
C THR A 483 5.08 1.59 27.09
N SER A 484 4.67 2.51 26.23
CA SER A 484 4.72 3.95 26.44
C SER A 484 3.79 4.35 27.60
N PRO A 485 4.28 5.09 28.61
CA PRO A 485 3.43 5.60 29.70
C PRO A 485 2.37 6.60 29.25
N LEU A 486 2.63 7.33 28.16
CA LEU A 486 1.68 8.31 27.61
C LEU A 486 0.52 7.64 26.86
N THR A 487 0.84 6.65 26.04
CA THR A 487 -0.12 6.09 25.05
C THR A 487 -0.69 4.73 25.45
N GLY A 488 -0.03 4.01 26.37
CA GLY A 488 -0.37 2.62 26.71
C GLY A 488 -0.05 1.60 25.61
N LYS A 489 0.54 2.03 24.49
CA LYS A 489 0.91 1.19 23.34
C LYS A 489 2.36 0.67 23.48
N PRO A 490 2.77 -0.34 22.70
CA PRO A 490 4.17 -0.77 22.65
C PRO A 490 5.14 0.40 22.41
N ILE A 491 6.33 0.33 23.01
CA ILE A 491 7.41 1.29 22.71
C ILE A 491 7.77 1.17 21.24
N MET A 492 7.81 2.31 20.55
CA MET A 492 8.21 2.35 19.15
C MET A 492 9.74 2.40 19.04
N VAL A 493 10.28 1.77 18.01
CA VAL A 493 11.69 1.88 17.63
C VAL A 493 11.81 2.54 16.27
N ILE A 494 12.56 3.63 16.20
CA ILE A 494 12.85 4.35 14.95
C ILE A 494 14.31 4.13 14.58
N ALA A 495 14.55 3.68 13.35
CA ALA A 495 15.90 3.41 12.86
C ALA A 495 16.56 4.67 12.31
N ALA A 496 17.83 4.90 12.63
CA ALA A 496 18.60 6.05 12.18
C ALA A 496 20.03 5.66 11.75
N GLY A 497 20.60 6.44 10.83
CA GLY A 497 21.95 6.22 10.31
C GLY A 497 21.97 5.32 9.07
N GLY A 498 22.82 5.64 8.08
CA GLY A 498 22.96 4.82 6.87
C GLY A 498 21.78 4.83 5.87
N ILE A 499 20.69 5.56 6.15
CA ILE A 499 19.47 5.56 5.32
C ILE A 499 19.44 6.76 4.37
N ALA A 500 19.36 6.51 3.06
CA ALA A 500 19.20 7.56 2.04
C ALA A 500 18.07 7.32 1.04
N ASP A 501 17.50 6.12 0.97
CA ASP A 501 16.43 5.79 0.03
C ASP A 501 15.48 4.74 0.62
N GLY A 502 14.55 4.25 -0.21
CA GLY A 502 13.55 3.28 0.23
C GLY A 502 14.08 1.89 0.54
N ARG A 503 15.29 1.51 0.08
CA ARG A 503 15.91 0.24 0.47
C ARG A 503 16.28 0.28 1.95
N GLY A 504 16.83 1.40 2.41
CA GLY A 504 17.10 1.64 3.83
C GLY A 504 15.83 1.65 4.68
N LEU A 505 14.74 2.25 4.18
CA LEU A 505 13.43 2.19 4.84
C LEU A 505 12.91 0.74 4.93
N ALA A 506 12.88 0.00 3.83
CA ALA A 506 12.44 -1.39 3.83
C ALA A 506 13.26 -2.26 4.79
N ALA A 507 14.60 -2.16 4.76
CA ALA A 507 15.47 -2.89 5.68
C ALA A 507 15.18 -2.56 7.14
N SER A 508 14.94 -1.29 7.46
CA SER A 508 14.57 -0.84 8.82
C SER A 508 13.28 -1.50 9.31
N LEU A 509 12.25 -1.52 8.47
CA LEU A 509 10.98 -2.17 8.77
C LEU A 509 11.16 -3.68 8.96
N MET A 510 12.00 -4.33 8.13
CA MET A 510 12.30 -5.76 8.26
C MET A 510 13.11 -6.10 9.53
N TYR A 511 13.92 -5.17 10.05
CA TYR A 511 14.56 -5.31 11.37
C TYR A 511 13.58 -5.12 12.55
N GLY A 512 12.32 -4.76 12.27
CA GLY A 512 11.28 -4.55 13.27
C GLY A 512 11.16 -3.12 13.79
N ALA A 513 11.81 -2.13 13.14
CA ALA A 513 11.58 -0.73 13.44
C ALA A 513 10.22 -0.25 12.87
N ASP A 514 9.61 0.74 13.51
CA ASP A 514 8.32 1.34 13.12
C ASP A 514 8.46 2.46 12.08
N GLY A 515 9.71 2.87 11.79
CA GLY A 515 10.01 3.90 10.81
C GLY A 515 11.46 4.33 10.85
N VAL A 516 11.77 5.41 10.11
CA VAL A 516 13.13 5.90 9.94
C VAL A 516 13.30 7.37 10.32
N TRP A 517 14.48 7.69 10.83
CA TRP A 517 14.95 9.04 11.16
C TRP A 517 16.12 9.39 10.24
N VAL A 518 15.88 10.32 9.32
CA VAL A 518 16.74 10.55 8.15
C VAL A 518 17.39 11.93 8.23
N GLY A 519 18.73 11.95 8.17
CA GLY A 519 19.53 13.19 8.22
C GLY A 519 20.16 13.55 6.88
N THR A 520 21.28 12.90 6.55
CA THR A 520 22.17 13.30 5.44
C THR A 520 21.48 13.42 4.08
N ARG A 521 20.53 12.55 3.75
CA ARG A 521 19.72 12.64 2.51
C ARG A 521 18.93 13.95 2.41
N PHE A 522 18.43 14.47 3.53
CA PHE A 522 17.71 15.73 3.58
C PHE A 522 18.62 16.96 3.65
N VAL A 523 19.92 16.81 3.95
CA VAL A 523 20.89 17.91 3.76
C VAL A 523 20.95 18.30 2.29
N ALA A 524 20.94 17.31 1.39
CA ALA A 524 20.84 17.47 -0.06
C ALA A 524 19.38 17.62 -0.53
N SER A 525 18.58 18.44 0.18
CA SER A 525 17.26 18.87 -0.29
C SER A 525 17.23 20.36 -0.63
N VAL A 526 16.26 20.78 -1.44
CA VAL A 526 16.07 22.19 -1.83
C VAL A 526 15.80 23.08 -0.61
N GLU A 527 14.95 22.61 0.29
CA GLU A 527 14.41 23.34 1.45
C GLU A 527 15.37 23.37 2.64
N ALA A 528 16.39 22.52 2.63
CA ALA A 528 17.41 22.45 3.68
C ALA A 528 18.12 23.80 3.84
N GLY A 529 18.26 24.24 5.09
CA GLY A 529 18.99 25.45 5.48
C GLY A 529 20.52 25.28 5.44
N ALA A 530 21.00 24.13 4.99
CA ALA A 530 22.42 23.84 4.84
C ALA A 530 23.06 24.81 3.83
N PRO A 531 24.22 25.42 4.15
CA PRO A 531 24.95 26.26 3.20
C PRO A 531 25.30 25.51 1.91
N PRO A 532 25.46 26.19 0.76
CA PRO A 532 25.80 25.55 -0.52
C PRO A 532 27.02 24.61 -0.42
N LYS A 533 28.09 25.04 0.26
CA LYS A 533 29.29 24.23 0.50
C LYS A 533 29.00 22.93 1.28
N HIS A 534 28.02 22.92 2.18
CA HIS A 534 27.65 21.71 2.91
C HIS A 534 26.90 20.73 2.01
N LYS A 535 26.00 21.23 1.15
CA LYS A 535 25.33 20.39 0.14
C LYS A 535 26.35 19.80 -0.83
N GLU A 536 27.25 20.63 -1.36
CA GLU A 536 28.36 20.20 -2.22
C GLU A 536 29.24 19.14 -1.53
N SER A 537 29.56 19.34 -0.25
CA SER A 537 30.35 18.37 0.52
C SER A 537 29.63 17.03 0.71
N VAL A 538 28.29 17.01 0.76
CA VAL A 538 27.52 15.75 0.74
C VAL A 538 27.59 15.09 -0.64
N LEU A 539 27.35 15.85 -1.71
CA LEU A 539 27.30 15.33 -3.09
C LEU A 539 28.64 14.79 -3.61
N THR A 540 29.75 15.33 -3.10
CA THR A 540 31.11 14.96 -3.52
C THR A 540 31.77 13.96 -2.58
N ALA A 541 31.02 13.37 -1.65
CA ALA A 541 31.57 12.39 -0.71
C ALA A 541 31.77 11.04 -1.38
N GLY A 542 32.96 10.46 -1.27
CA GLY A 542 33.22 9.07 -1.61
C GLY A 542 33.02 8.12 -0.42
N PHE A 543 33.21 6.83 -0.66
CA PHE A 543 33.26 5.84 0.41
C PHE A 543 34.50 6.10 1.29
N GLY A 544 34.29 6.29 2.59
CA GLY A 544 35.36 6.58 3.56
C GLY A 544 35.61 8.08 3.83
N ASP A 545 34.91 8.97 3.13
CA ASP A 545 35.05 10.43 3.27
C ASP A 545 34.27 11.02 4.45
N ALA A 546 33.57 10.19 5.22
CA ALA A 546 32.98 10.59 6.49
C ALA A 546 33.64 9.79 7.62
N ARG A 547 34.10 10.48 8.67
CA ARG A 547 34.76 9.86 9.83
C ARG A 547 34.30 10.47 11.14
N ARG A 548 34.35 9.68 12.20
CA ARG A 548 34.07 10.14 13.57
C ARG A 548 35.31 10.82 14.13
N THR A 549 35.11 11.97 14.76
CA THR A 549 36.16 12.76 15.42
C THR A 549 35.66 13.30 16.76
N LEU A 550 36.60 13.61 17.67
CA LEU A 550 36.32 14.31 18.92
C LEU A 550 36.53 15.83 18.83
N ILE A 551 37.19 16.33 17.78
CA ILE A 551 37.76 17.69 17.79
C ILE A 551 36.71 18.80 17.97
N TYR A 552 35.50 18.59 17.47
CA TYR A 552 34.47 19.62 17.45
C TYR A 552 33.59 19.70 18.71
N SER A 553 33.60 18.67 19.56
CA SER A 553 32.71 18.62 20.73
C SER A 553 33.21 17.79 21.91
N GLY A 554 34.37 17.14 21.79
CA GLY A 554 34.88 16.14 22.74
C GLY A 554 34.04 14.86 22.80
N ARG A 555 32.99 14.75 21.99
CA ARG A 555 32.14 13.56 21.81
C ARG A 555 32.29 13.05 20.38
N PRO A 556 32.23 11.71 20.17
CA PRO A 556 32.29 11.14 18.83
C PRO A 556 31.23 11.75 17.92
N MET A 557 31.66 12.38 16.84
CA MET A 557 30.79 13.04 15.88
C MET A 557 31.27 12.74 14.46
N ARG A 558 30.40 12.21 13.59
CA ARG A 558 30.73 11.92 12.19
C ARG A 558 30.58 13.15 11.31
N VAL A 559 31.64 13.45 10.58
CA VAL A 559 31.82 14.64 9.74
C VAL A 559 32.55 14.28 8.44
N ARG A 560 32.52 15.17 7.44
CA ARG A 560 33.41 15.07 6.28
C ARG A 560 34.87 15.04 6.73
N TYR A 561 35.63 14.09 6.21
CA TYR A 561 37.05 13.91 6.45
C TYR A 561 37.87 14.85 5.56
N THR A 562 37.84 16.14 5.87
CA THR A 562 38.63 17.18 5.19
C THR A 562 40.09 17.10 5.61
N ASP A 563 40.99 17.76 4.89
CA ASP A 563 42.42 17.83 5.26
C ASP A 563 42.64 18.35 6.69
N TYR A 564 41.79 19.27 7.15
CA TYR A 564 41.81 19.75 8.53
C TYR A 564 41.49 18.64 9.53
N VAL A 565 40.41 17.88 9.31
CA VAL A 565 40.04 16.77 10.19
C VAL A 565 41.09 15.66 10.11
N LYS A 566 41.62 15.40 8.92
CA LYS A 566 42.67 14.43 8.66
C LYS A 566 43.93 14.73 9.46
N ASP A 567 44.41 15.97 9.42
CA ASP A 567 45.58 16.38 10.22
C ASP A 567 45.37 16.13 11.72
N TRP A 568 44.20 16.48 12.24
CA TRP A 568 43.87 16.20 13.64
C TRP A 568 43.87 14.71 13.98
N GLU A 569 43.24 13.89 13.15
CA GLU A 569 43.06 12.46 13.39
C GLU A 569 44.30 11.62 13.07
N GLU A 570 45.23 12.12 12.25
CA GLU A 570 46.45 11.40 11.83
C GLU A 570 47.73 11.92 12.50
N ASN A 571 47.81 13.21 12.84
CA ASN A 571 49.05 13.84 13.34
C ASN A 571 48.93 14.43 14.75
N ARG A 572 47.72 14.63 15.31
CA ARG A 572 47.50 15.41 16.55
C ARG A 572 46.70 14.68 17.63
N GLN A 573 46.70 13.36 17.64
CA GLN A 573 45.86 12.54 18.52
C GLN A 573 46.20 12.73 20.01
N GLU A 574 47.48 12.94 20.33
CA GLU A 574 47.91 13.24 21.70
C GLU A 574 47.34 14.59 22.19
N GLU A 575 47.28 15.58 21.31
CA GLU A 575 46.72 16.90 21.62
C GLU A 575 45.19 16.81 21.79
N ILE A 576 44.49 16.03 20.97
CA ILE A 576 43.06 15.74 21.17
C ILE A 576 42.84 15.17 22.57
N LYS A 577 43.64 14.18 22.97
CA LYS A 577 43.54 13.54 24.28
C LYS A 577 43.76 14.56 25.40
N LEU A 578 44.88 15.29 25.37
CA LEU A 578 45.25 16.26 26.40
C LEU A 578 44.20 17.37 26.57
N LEU A 579 43.76 17.98 25.46
CA LEU A 579 42.76 19.06 25.50
C LEU A 579 41.42 18.54 26.03
N THR A 580 40.96 17.38 25.56
CA THR A 580 39.67 16.82 26.03
C THR A 580 39.71 16.36 27.49
N GLU A 581 40.86 15.88 27.99
CA GLU A 581 41.08 15.58 29.42
C GLU A 581 41.11 16.82 30.30
N GLN A 582 41.41 17.99 29.72
CA GLN A 582 41.29 19.30 30.37
C GLN A 582 39.89 19.92 30.23
N GLY A 583 38.98 19.27 29.51
CA GLY A 583 37.64 19.81 29.22
C GLY A 583 37.61 20.86 28.10
N ILE A 584 38.72 21.03 27.39
CA ILE A 584 38.87 21.97 26.28
C ILE A 584 38.46 21.28 24.97
N ILE A 585 37.74 21.99 24.11
CA ILE A 585 37.36 21.50 22.78
C ILE A 585 38.51 21.79 21.81
N PRO A 586 39.14 20.78 21.19
CA PRO A 586 40.33 20.99 20.35
C PRO A 586 40.13 22.01 19.23
N HIS A 587 38.98 21.93 18.54
CA HIS A 587 38.65 22.89 17.49
C HIS A 587 38.47 24.32 18.02
N GLU A 588 37.78 24.51 19.16
CA GLU A 588 37.56 25.87 19.72
C GLU A 588 38.89 26.50 20.14
N ASP A 589 39.78 25.74 20.78
CA ASP A 589 41.13 26.18 21.16
C ASP A 589 41.99 26.52 19.93
N HIS A 590 41.97 25.67 18.91
CA HIS A 590 42.68 25.91 17.67
C HIS A 590 42.19 27.16 16.94
N MET A 591 40.87 27.39 16.87
CA MET A 591 40.31 28.59 16.24
C MET A 591 40.66 29.86 17.02
N ALA A 592 40.78 29.78 18.34
CA ALA A 592 41.20 30.92 19.17
C ALA A 592 42.68 31.29 18.94
N LYS A 593 43.54 30.29 18.73
CA LYS A 593 44.98 30.48 18.49
C LYS A 593 45.32 30.79 17.02
N HIS A 594 44.54 30.25 16.09
CA HIS A 594 44.78 30.28 14.64
C HIS A 594 43.52 30.69 13.86
N PRO A 595 43.01 31.92 14.05
CA PRO A 595 41.76 32.37 13.43
C PRO A 595 41.79 32.34 11.88
N GLU A 596 42.97 32.44 11.26
CA GLU A 596 43.18 32.31 9.81
C GLU A 596 42.79 30.93 9.26
N THR A 597 42.74 29.89 10.11
CA THR A 597 42.35 28.54 9.71
C THR A 597 40.84 28.31 9.71
N GLY A 598 40.03 29.34 10.02
CA GLY A 598 38.57 29.25 10.17
C GLY A 598 37.85 28.61 8.98
N ALA A 599 38.25 28.93 7.75
CA ALA A 599 37.64 28.35 6.55
C ALA A 599 37.96 26.84 6.38
N LYS A 600 39.15 26.40 6.78
CA LYS A 600 39.59 25.00 6.74
C LYS A 600 38.94 24.18 7.86
N GLY A 601 38.68 24.83 9.00
CA GLY A 601 38.06 24.23 10.18
C GLY A 601 36.55 24.02 10.09
N LEU A 602 35.89 24.43 9.00
CA LEU A 602 34.45 24.27 8.83
C LEU A 602 34.02 22.80 8.97
N LYS A 603 33.02 22.56 9.83
CA LYS A 603 32.46 21.24 10.05
C LYS A 603 31.30 20.96 9.09
N PHE A 604 31.38 19.85 8.37
CA PHE A 604 30.30 19.36 7.51
C PHE A 604 29.76 18.05 8.08
N LEU A 605 28.66 18.13 8.83
CA LEU A 605 28.04 16.94 9.44
C LEU A 605 27.38 16.09 8.36
N MET A 606 27.79 14.82 8.25
CA MET A 606 27.22 13.86 7.33
C MET A 606 27.48 12.44 7.79
N GLY A 607 26.61 11.51 7.44
CA GLY A 607 26.82 10.08 7.62
C GLY A 607 27.53 9.48 6.41
N ASP A 608 27.90 8.20 6.52
CA ASP A 608 28.57 7.46 5.44
C ASP A 608 27.69 7.38 4.18
N VAL A 609 26.37 7.45 4.36
CA VAL A 609 25.39 7.44 3.26
C VAL A 609 25.50 8.65 2.32
N ALA A 610 26.31 9.67 2.66
CA ALA A 610 26.66 10.74 1.72
C ALA A 610 27.25 10.18 0.41
N SER A 611 27.96 9.05 0.46
CA SER A 611 28.62 8.46 -0.71
C SER A 611 27.68 7.92 -1.78
N VAL A 612 26.38 7.82 -1.48
CA VAL A 612 25.34 7.37 -2.43
C VAL A 612 24.31 8.45 -2.71
N ILE A 613 24.60 9.71 -2.34
CA ILE A 613 23.75 10.87 -2.59
C ILE A 613 24.39 11.73 -3.67
N ASP A 614 23.84 11.67 -4.88
CA ASP A 614 24.41 12.27 -6.10
C ASP A 614 23.72 13.56 -6.57
N SER A 615 22.56 13.89 -5.98
CA SER A 615 21.67 14.93 -6.49
C SER A 615 20.95 15.66 -5.37
N VAL A 616 20.57 16.92 -5.62
CA VAL A 616 19.65 17.67 -4.75
C VAL A 616 18.22 17.45 -5.23
N LYS A 617 17.32 17.07 -4.32
CA LYS A 617 15.89 16.81 -4.61
C LYS A 617 14.98 17.66 -3.72
N SER A 618 13.70 17.80 -4.03
CA SER A 618 12.76 18.38 -3.05
C SER A 618 12.57 17.41 -1.88
N ALA A 619 12.22 17.93 -0.70
CA ALA A 619 11.92 17.06 0.45
C ALA A 619 10.74 16.11 0.13
N LYS A 620 9.79 16.57 -0.68
CA LYS A 620 8.68 15.75 -1.15
C LYS A 620 9.14 14.58 -2.01
N ASP A 621 9.99 14.83 -3.01
CA ASP A 621 10.47 13.77 -3.90
C ASP A 621 11.27 12.71 -3.12
N ILE A 622 12.08 13.16 -2.15
CA ILE A 622 12.81 12.25 -1.25
C ILE A 622 11.82 11.34 -0.51
N VAL A 623 10.77 11.89 0.11
CA VAL A 623 9.76 11.12 0.85
C VAL A 623 9.02 10.15 -0.08
N ASP A 624 8.51 10.65 -1.22
CA ASP A 624 7.75 9.85 -2.19
C ASP A 624 8.58 8.66 -2.74
N GLU A 625 9.85 8.91 -3.09
CA GLU A 625 10.77 7.90 -3.61
C GLU A 625 11.13 6.87 -2.56
N MET A 626 11.38 7.30 -1.31
CA MET A 626 11.64 6.40 -0.19
C MET A 626 10.47 5.45 0.03
N VAL A 627 9.24 5.96 0.08
CA VAL A 627 8.04 5.12 0.27
C VAL A 627 7.83 4.18 -0.91
N THR A 628 7.86 4.69 -2.14
CA THR A 628 7.62 3.90 -3.35
C THR A 628 8.64 2.76 -3.50
N THR A 629 9.91 3.07 -3.27
CA THR A 629 11.00 2.09 -3.37
C THR A 629 10.91 1.05 -2.24
N ALA A 630 10.55 1.46 -1.01
CA ALA A 630 10.38 0.53 0.09
C ALA A 630 9.27 -0.50 -0.16
N VAL A 631 8.11 -0.03 -0.64
CA VAL A 631 6.99 -0.91 -1.01
C VAL A 631 7.43 -1.92 -2.05
N ARG A 632 8.12 -1.48 -3.10
CA ARG A 632 8.65 -2.37 -4.14
C ARG A 632 9.63 -3.41 -3.58
N CYS A 633 10.59 -3.00 -2.75
CA CYS A 633 11.57 -3.91 -2.16
C CYS A 633 10.92 -4.99 -1.30
N ILE A 634 9.93 -4.63 -0.48
CA ILE A 634 9.20 -5.59 0.37
C ILE A 634 8.40 -6.56 -0.50
N GLN A 635 7.71 -6.07 -1.53
CA GLN A 635 6.94 -6.92 -2.44
C GLN A 635 7.81 -7.95 -3.17
N VAL A 636 8.99 -7.52 -3.66
CA VAL A 636 9.96 -8.42 -4.30
C VAL A 636 10.51 -9.44 -3.29
N GLY A 637 10.95 -8.99 -2.11
CA GLY A 637 11.51 -9.89 -1.09
C GLY A 637 10.51 -10.95 -0.59
N VAL A 638 9.24 -10.59 -0.44
CA VAL A 638 8.17 -11.55 -0.08
C VAL A 638 7.96 -12.58 -1.19
N ALA A 639 8.05 -12.16 -2.45
CA ALA A 639 7.97 -13.07 -3.59
C ALA A 639 9.14 -14.07 -3.61
N ASP A 640 10.35 -13.66 -3.19
CA ASP A 640 11.57 -14.49 -3.22
C ASP A 640 11.72 -15.45 -2.02
N ILE A 641 11.25 -15.08 -0.82
CA ILE A 641 11.39 -15.92 0.40
C ILE A 641 10.36 -17.05 0.46
N SER A 642 9.17 -16.83 -0.08
CA SER A 642 8.03 -17.75 0.04
C SER A 642 7.97 -18.85 -1.02
N VAL A 643 8.93 -18.84 -1.96
CA VAL A 643 8.88 -19.61 -3.22
C VAL A 643 8.57 -21.09 -2.95
N TRP A 644 9.28 -21.81 -2.06
CA TRP A 644 9.12 -23.26 -1.91
C TRP A 644 8.51 -23.75 -0.58
N ALA A 645 8.04 -22.85 0.29
CA ALA A 645 7.60 -23.18 1.65
C ALA A 645 6.11 -23.60 1.75
N ALA A 646 5.41 -23.73 0.63
CA ALA A 646 4.00 -24.12 0.63
C ALA A 646 3.83 -25.58 1.08
N LYS A 647 2.89 -25.83 2.00
CA LYS A 647 2.48 -27.20 2.35
C LYS A 647 1.83 -27.84 1.09
N PRO A 648 2.25 -29.05 0.67
CA PRO A 648 1.62 -29.73 -0.45
C PRO A 648 0.15 -30.05 -0.14
N VAL A 649 -0.68 -30.06 -1.18
CA VAL A 649 -2.07 -30.55 -1.12
C VAL A 649 -2.22 -31.89 -1.83
N GLU A 650 -3.21 -32.68 -1.42
CA GLU A 650 -3.56 -33.93 -2.10
C GLU A 650 -4.30 -33.62 -3.41
N LEU A 651 -3.64 -33.83 -4.54
CA LEU A 651 -4.20 -33.55 -5.86
C LEU A 651 -5.22 -34.62 -6.26
N SER A 652 -6.37 -34.19 -6.76
CA SER A 652 -7.35 -35.04 -7.45
C SER A 652 -6.79 -35.49 -8.80
N TYR A 653 -6.96 -36.77 -9.12
CA TYR A 653 -6.47 -37.34 -10.37
C TYR A 653 -7.42 -38.39 -10.95
N ASP A 654 -7.28 -38.68 -12.24
CA ASP A 654 -7.79 -39.88 -12.90
C ASP A 654 -6.58 -40.68 -13.42
N VAL A 655 -6.68 -42.00 -13.43
CA VAL A 655 -5.67 -42.89 -14.04
C VAL A 655 -6.31 -43.72 -15.14
N LEU A 656 -5.63 -43.78 -16.29
CA LEU A 656 -5.97 -44.68 -17.39
C LEU A 656 -4.88 -45.73 -17.50
N GLU A 657 -5.23 -46.97 -17.16
CA GLU A 657 -4.34 -48.12 -17.26
C GLU A 657 -4.34 -48.68 -18.70
N PRO A 658 -3.17 -49.07 -19.24
CA PRO A 658 -3.07 -49.73 -20.53
C PRO A 658 -3.52 -51.20 -20.46
N GLU A 659 -3.84 -51.81 -21.60
CA GLU A 659 -4.11 -53.25 -21.66
C GLU A 659 -2.87 -54.09 -21.32
N THR A 660 -1.68 -53.60 -21.70
CA THR A 660 -0.40 -54.18 -21.31
C THR A 660 0.45 -53.09 -20.66
N LYS A 661 0.93 -53.34 -19.44
CA LYS A 661 1.69 -52.37 -18.66
C LYS A 661 3.17 -52.49 -18.98
N GLY A 662 3.65 -51.57 -19.81
CA GLY A 662 5.06 -51.30 -20.07
C GLY A 662 5.72 -50.52 -18.93
N ARG A 663 6.94 -50.03 -19.17
CA ARG A 663 7.76 -49.33 -18.19
C ARG A 663 7.45 -47.82 -18.14
N GLY A 664 7.46 -47.26 -16.92
CA GLY A 664 7.24 -45.85 -16.66
C GLY A 664 5.75 -45.46 -16.68
N CYS A 665 5.49 -44.16 -16.56
CA CYS A 665 4.15 -43.60 -16.66
C CYS A 665 4.16 -42.19 -17.26
N MET A 666 2.98 -41.66 -17.53
CA MET A 666 2.80 -40.26 -17.93
C MET A 666 1.92 -39.53 -16.93
N VAL A 667 2.29 -38.29 -16.59
CA VAL A 667 1.51 -37.42 -15.70
C VAL A 667 1.24 -36.11 -16.43
N ILE A 668 -0.01 -35.66 -16.40
CA ILE A 668 -0.50 -34.53 -17.19
C ILE A 668 -1.09 -33.44 -16.27
N CYS A 669 -0.59 -32.22 -16.42
CA CYS A 669 -1.05 -31.02 -15.73
C CYS A 669 -1.75 -30.05 -16.71
N HIS A 670 -3.00 -29.68 -16.41
CA HIS A 670 -3.79 -28.78 -17.26
C HIS A 670 -3.36 -27.29 -17.13
N GLY A 671 -3.85 -26.44 -18.06
CA GLY A 671 -3.67 -24.99 -18.02
C GLY A 671 -4.63 -24.25 -17.08
N LEU A 672 -4.49 -22.92 -16.98
CA LEU A 672 -5.34 -22.09 -16.10
C LEU A 672 -6.82 -22.25 -16.46
N LEU A 673 -7.69 -22.39 -15.46
CA LEU A 673 -9.12 -22.69 -15.59
C LEU A 673 -9.44 -24.04 -16.27
N GLY A 674 -8.45 -24.90 -16.48
CA GLY A 674 -8.65 -26.28 -16.93
C GLY A 674 -8.94 -27.24 -15.77
N SER A 675 -9.09 -28.50 -16.13
CA SER A 675 -9.22 -29.66 -15.25
C SER A 675 -8.64 -30.91 -15.90
N LYS A 676 -8.45 -31.98 -15.12
CA LYS A 676 -8.02 -33.30 -15.59
C LYS A 676 -8.90 -33.87 -16.70
N ALA A 677 -10.17 -33.46 -16.76
CA ALA A 677 -11.12 -33.92 -17.77
C ALA A 677 -10.79 -33.43 -19.18
N ASN A 678 -10.14 -32.26 -19.33
CA ASN A 678 -9.78 -31.72 -20.64
C ASN A 678 -8.79 -32.61 -21.41
N TRP A 679 -8.01 -33.42 -20.69
CA TRP A 679 -6.98 -34.28 -21.25
C TRP A 679 -7.41 -35.73 -21.45
N ARG A 680 -8.63 -36.11 -21.04
CA ARG A 680 -9.08 -37.51 -21.00
C ARG A 680 -9.01 -38.22 -22.35
N GLY A 681 -9.30 -37.52 -23.45
CA GLY A 681 -9.23 -38.07 -24.81
C GLY A 681 -7.80 -38.44 -25.21
N LEU A 682 -6.87 -37.49 -25.06
CA LEU A 682 -5.44 -37.70 -25.32
C LEU A 682 -4.83 -38.72 -24.36
N ALA A 683 -5.17 -38.66 -23.07
CA ALA A 683 -4.68 -39.60 -22.07
C ALA A 683 -5.04 -41.06 -22.40
N ARG A 684 -6.26 -41.32 -22.92
CA ARG A 684 -6.67 -42.66 -23.37
C ARG A 684 -5.82 -43.13 -24.55
N ARG A 685 -5.56 -42.22 -25.48
CA ARG A 685 -4.71 -42.50 -26.64
C ARG A 685 -3.28 -42.82 -26.21
N PHE A 686 -2.70 -42.00 -25.34
CA PHE A 686 -1.37 -42.21 -24.78
C PHE A 686 -1.27 -43.54 -24.04
N ALA A 687 -2.24 -43.87 -23.18
CA ALA A 687 -2.25 -45.15 -22.46
C ALA A 687 -2.24 -46.33 -23.44
N LYS A 688 -3.08 -46.28 -24.48
CA LYS A 688 -3.16 -47.32 -25.50
C LYS A 688 -1.89 -47.44 -26.36
N GLU A 689 -1.36 -46.32 -26.85
CA GLU A 689 -0.27 -46.34 -27.85
C GLU A 689 1.13 -46.39 -27.25
N LEU A 690 1.30 -45.96 -26.00
CA LEU A 690 2.56 -46.01 -25.27
C LEU A 690 2.63 -47.18 -24.28
N ASN A 691 1.54 -47.93 -24.10
CA ASN A 691 1.45 -49.05 -23.15
C ASN A 691 1.90 -48.65 -21.74
N MET A 692 1.50 -47.48 -21.24
CA MET A 692 1.87 -47.02 -19.91
C MET A 692 0.68 -46.37 -19.19
N PRO A 693 0.64 -46.40 -17.85
CA PRO A 693 -0.39 -45.68 -17.10
C PRO A 693 -0.29 -44.17 -17.35
N VAL A 694 -1.44 -43.53 -17.54
CA VAL A 694 -1.51 -42.07 -17.72
C VAL A 694 -2.38 -41.45 -16.64
N TYR A 695 -1.78 -40.57 -15.85
CA TYR A 695 -2.43 -39.81 -14.79
C TYR A 695 -2.76 -38.40 -15.29
N THR A 696 -4.01 -37.97 -15.17
CA THR A 696 -4.40 -36.57 -15.38
C THR A 696 -4.74 -35.94 -14.05
N LEU A 697 -4.08 -34.82 -13.72
CA LEU A 697 -4.21 -34.15 -12.42
C LEU A 697 -5.10 -32.92 -12.53
N ASP A 698 -5.90 -32.66 -11.50
CA ASP A 698 -6.42 -31.33 -11.18
C ASP A 698 -5.36 -30.61 -10.34
N LEU A 699 -4.85 -29.46 -10.77
CA LEU A 699 -3.91 -28.67 -9.94
C LEU A 699 -4.66 -27.98 -8.79
N ARG A 700 -3.93 -27.52 -7.74
CA ARG A 700 -4.56 -26.78 -6.62
C ARG A 700 -5.46 -25.66 -7.13
N ASN A 701 -6.56 -25.39 -6.41
CA ASN A 701 -7.59 -24.42 -6.80
C ASN A 701 -8.31 -24.71 -8.13
N HIS A 702 -8.14 -25.91 -8.71
CA HIS A 702 -8.83 -26.34 -9.92
C HIS A 702 -9.49 -27.71 -9.72
N GLY A 703 -10.49 -27.99 -10.55
CA GLY A 703 -11.19 -29.27 -10.56
C GLY A 703 -11.64 -29.72 -9.16
N ARG A 704 -11.30 -30.94 -8.76
CA ARG A 704 -11.64 -31.45 -7.41
C ARG A 704 -10.48 -31.35 -6.41
N SER A 705 -9.38 -30.70 -6.78
CA SER A 705 -8.25 -30.51 -5.87
C SER A 705 -8.56 -29.43 -4.83
N PRO A 706 -7.98 -29.51 -3.62
CA PRO A 706 -8.22 -28.53 -2.57
C PRO A 706 -7.94 -27.09 -3.01
N HIS A 707 -8.77 -26.17 -2.51
CA HIS A 707 -8.50 -24.74 -2.63
C HIS A 707 -7.50 -24.33 -1.55
N ALA A 708 -6.32 -23.87 -1.95
CA ALA A 708 -5.20 -23.58 -1.05
C ALA A 708 -4.34 -22.41 -1.54
N GLN A 709 -3.78 -21.69 -0.57
CA GLN A 709 -2.80 -20.63 -0.77
C GLN A 709 -1.41 -21.08 -0.26
N PRO A 710 -0.30 -20.59 -0.85
CA PRO A 710 -0.25 -19.68 -2.00
C PRO A 710 -0.53 -20.40 -3.34
N HIS A 711 -1.03 -19.67 -4.35
CA HIS A 711 -1.16 -20.18 -5.72
C HIS A 711 -0.03 -19.67 -6.62
N THR A 712 1.12 -20.34 -6.58
CA THR A 712 2.34 -20.01 -7.34
C THR A 712 2.90 -21.26 -8.04
N TYR A 713 3.72 -21.09 -9.10
CA TYR A 713 4.34 -22.22 -9.80
C TYR A 713 5.18 -23.14 -8.91
N PRO A 714 6.03 -22.63 -8.01
CA PRO A 714 6.70 -23.47 -7.03
C PRO A 714 5.76 -24.29 -6.14
N ALA A 715 4.66 -23.68 -5.66
CA ALA A 715 3.71 -24.38 -4.79
C ALA A 715 2.99 -25.49 -5.55
N MET A 716 2.60 -25.25 -6.80
CA MET A 716 2.06 -26.29 -7.69
C MET A 716 3.09 -27.37 -8.02
N ALA A 717 4.36 -27.01 -8.22
CA ALA A 717 5.43 -27.97 -8.45
C ALA A 717 5.67 -28.88 -7.23
N VAL A 718 5.56 -28.33 -6.02
CA VAL A 718 5.61 -29.11 -4.77
C VAL A 718 4.44 -30.08 -4.67
N ASP A 719 3.22 -29.68 -5.06
CA ASP A 719 2.07 -30.61 -5.06
C ASP A 719 2.27 -31.77 -6.04
N VAL A 720 2.73 -31.46 -7.26
CA VAL A 720 2.96 -32.48 -8.28
C VAL A 720 4.06 -33.42 -7.82
N ALA A 721 5.17 -32.91 -7.28
CA ALA A 721 6.25 -33.73 -6.75
C ALA A 721 5.81 -34.61 -5.56
N HIS A 722 4.98 -34.06 -4.67
CA HIS A 722 4.35 -34.82 -3.59
C HIS A 722 3.47 -35.95 -4.13
N PHE A 723 2.63 -35.67 -5.14
CA PHE A 723 1.82 -36.68 -5.82
C PHE A 723 2.69 -37.80 -6.44
N LEU A 724 3.75 -37.46 -7.18
CA LEU A 724 4.65 -38.45 -7.77
C LEU A 724 5.26 -39.37 -6.70
N THR A 725 5.73 -38.77 -5.61
CA THR A 725 6.40 -39.49 -4.52
C THR A 725 5.41 -40.35 -3.72
N SER A 726 4.23 -39.82 -3.38
CA SER A 726 3.23 -40.53 -2.58
C SER A 726 2.60 -41.72 -3.31
N HIS A 727 2.60 -41.69 -4.63
CA HIS A 727 2.12 -42.79 -5.48
C HIS A 727 3.24 -43.71 -5.96
N GLY A 728 4.48 -43.50 -5.52
CA GLY A 728 5.64 -44.34 -5.88
C GLY A 728 5.93 -44.35 -7.38
N LEU A 729 5.71 -43.23 -8.07
CA LEU A 729 5.89 -43.13 -9.51
C LEU A 729 7.36 -42.86 -9.85
N GLU A 730 7.89 -43.61 -10.81
CA GLU A 730 9.25 -43.48 -11.35
C GLU A 730 9.20 -43.49 -12.89
N ASP A 731 10.30 -43.07 -13.53
CA ASP A 731 10.39 -42.96 -15.00
C ASP A 731 9.23 -42.15 -15.61
N VAL A 732 8.91 -40.99 -15.00
CA VAL A 732 7.72 -40.18 -15.29
C VAL A 732 7.93 -39.29 -16.53
N ASN A 733 7.08 -39.43 -17.53
CA ASN A 733 6.95 -38.47 -18.63
C ASN A 733 5.97 -37.37 -18.18
N LEU A 734 6.48 -36.20 -17.85
CA LEU A 734 5.69 -35.12 -17.24
C LEU A 734 5.30 -34.08 -18.28
N LEU A 735 4.00 -33.90 -18.47
CA LEU A 735 3.42 -32.99 -19.46
C LEU A 735 2.62 -31.88 -18.77
N GLY A 736 2.79 -30.64 -19.23
CA GLY A 736 1.98 -29.52 -18.77
C GLY A 736 1.61 -28.55 -19.89
N HIS A 737 0.39 -28.00 -19.85
CA HIS A 737 -0.06 -26.93 -20.76
C HIS A 737 -0.17 -25.60 -20.05
N SER A 738 0.29 -24.50 -20.68
CA SER A 738 0.12 -23.13 -20.15
C SER A 738 0.59 -23.00 -18.69
N MET A 739 -0.29 -22.66 -17.74
CA MET A 739 0.03 -22.68 -16.29
C MET A 739 0.63 -24.03 -15.82
N GLY A 740 0.08 -25.15 -16.30
CA GLY A 740 0.63 -26.48 -16.04
C GLY A 740 2.02 -26.67 -16.63
N GLY A 741 2.32 -26.08 -17.80
CA GLY A 741 3.64 -26.15 -18.42
C GLY A 741 4.71 -25.44 -17.60
N LYS A 742 4.43 -24.22 -17.11
CA LYS A 742 5.32 -23.53 -16.16
C LYS A 742 5.47 -24.29 -14.84
N THR A 743 4.42 -24.96 -14.38
CA THR A 743 4.48 -25.81 -13.18
C THR A 743 5.46 -26.96 -13.35
N VAL A 744 5.35 -27.72 -14.45
CA VAL A 744 6.20 -28.89 -14.70
C VAL A 744 7.65 -28.48 -15.01
N MET A 745 7.87 -27.34 -15.68
CA MET A 745 9.21 -26.76 -15.86
C MET A 745 9.84 -26.36 -14.53
N ALA A 746 9.09 -25.73 -13.62
CA ALA A 746 9.58 -25.36 -12.30
C ALA A 746 9.93 -26.58 -11.45
N LEU A 747 9.17 -27.68 -11.57
CA LEU A 747 9.49 -28.97 -10.95
C LEU A 747 10.78 -29.54 -11.50
N ALA A 748 10.93 -29.60 -12.83
CA ALA A 748 12.10 -30.18 -13.50
C ALA A 748 13.41 -29.46 -13.15
N LEU A 749 13.38 -28.13 -13.03
CA LEU A 749 14.53 -27.30 -12.66
C LEU A 749 14.89 -27.38 -11.16
N ASN A 750 14.05 -28.01 -10.33
CA ASN A 750 14.33 -28.21 -8.92
C ASN A 750 14.98 -29.57 -8.68
N ASP A 751 16.26 -29.58 -8.31
CA ASP A 751 17.08 -30.78 -8.07
C ASP A 751 16.54 -31.73 -6.98
N LYS A 752 15.72 -31.22 -6.07
CA LYS A 752 15.08 -32.03 -5.02
C LYS A 752 13.79 -32.68 -5.49
N LEU A 753 13.11 -32.10 -6.48
CA LEU A 753 11.79 -32.56 -6.94
C LEU A 753 11.86 -33.40 -8.21
N ASN A 754 12.88 -33.19 -9.05
CA ASN A 754 12.94 -33.73 -10.40
C ASN A 754 13.37 -35.21 -10.51
N LYS A 755 13.75 -35.86 -9.41
CA LYS A 755 14.26 -37.24 -9.41
C LYS A 755 13.39 -38.27 -10.14
N PRO A 756 12.04 -38.24 -10.04
CA PRO A 756 11.19 -39.21 -10.72
C PRO A 756 11.09 -39.01 -12.23
N LEU A 757 11.59 -37.90 -12.78
CA LEU A 757 11.33 -37.50 -14.16
C LEU A 757 12.20 -38.24 -15.17
N LYS A 758 11.54 -38.71 -16.24
CA LYS A 758 12.18 -39.26 -17.43
C LYS A 758 12.25 -38.27 -18.59
N SER A 759 11.17 -37.53 -18.81
CA SER A 759 11.07 -36.53 -19.89
C SER A 759 10.10 -35.41 -19.49
N LEU A 760 10.26 -34.24 -20.10
CA LEU A 760 9.43 -33.05 -19.87
C LEU A 760 8.77 -32.61 -21.17
N ILE A 761 7.49 -32.30 -21.12
CA ILE A 761 6.72 -31.81 -22.27
C ILE A 761 5.99 -30.53 -21.86
N SER A 762 6.36 -29.40 -22.46
CA SER A 762 5.66 -28.13 -22.32
C SER A 762 4.79 -27.88 -23.55
N VAL A 763 3.48 -27.80 -23.34
CA VAL A 763 2.52 -27.47 -24.39
C VAL A 763 2.23 -25.98 -24.32
N ASP A 764 2.74 -25.27 -25.32
CA ASP A 764 2.49 -23.87 -25.65
C ASP A 764 2.72 -22.87 -24.52
N ILE A 765 3.86 -22.98 -23.83
CA ILE A 765 4.30 -22.00 -22.84
C ILE A 765 5.83 -22.02 -22.67
N ALA A 766 6.42 -20.83 -22.57
CA ALA A 766 7.84 -20.63 -22.32
C ALA A 766 8.12 -20.28 -20.83
N PRO A 767 9.35 -20.53 -20.33
CA PRO A 767 9.77 -20.17 -18.97
C PRO A 767 10.10 -18.67 -18.85
N THR A 768 9.13 -17.79 -19.12
CA THR A 768 9.31 -16.34 -19.18
C THR A 768 8.46 -15.58 -18.15
N ASN A 769 8.90 -14.38 -17.81
CA ASN A 769 8.16 -13.41 -17.01
C ASN A 769 7.36 -12.48 -17.93
N GLU A 770 6.16 -12.88 -18.32
CA GLU A 770 5.26 -12.08 -19.15
C GLU A 770 3.89 -11.98 -18.46
N PRO A 771 3.26 -10.79 -18.41
CA PRO A 771 1.94 -10.64 -17.80
C PRO A 771 0.94 -11.62 -18.42
N ILE A 772 0.06 -12.17 -17.59
CA ILE A 772 -1.07 -12.94 -18.09
C ILE A 772 -2.02 -12.01 -18.84
N GLU A 773 -2.65 -12.55 -19.86
CA GLU A 773 -3.65 -11.86 -20.67
C GLU A 773 -4.77 -11.29 -19.79
N PRO A 774 -5.14 -10.00 -19.94
CA PRO A 774 -6.18 -9.36 -19.13
C PRO A 774 -7.55 -10.05 -19.18
N GLN A 775 -7.82 -10.86 -20.20
CA GLN A 775 -9.08 -11.61 -20.34
C GLN A 775 -9.32 -12.63 -19.22
N TYR A 776 -8.27 -13.18 -18.57
CA TYR A 776 -8.48 -14.12 -17.46
C TYR A 776 -9.15 -13.46 -16.24
N ASP A 777 -8.82 -12.20 -15.96
CA ASP A 777 -9.51 -11.41 -14.93
C ASP A 777 -10.98 -11.15 -15.31
N SER A 778 -11.29 -11.10 -16.62
CA SER A 778 -12.66 -11.01 -17.15
C SER A 778 -13.41 -12.33 -16.91
N TYR A 779 -12.79 -13.47 -17.22
CA TYR A 779 -13.38 -14.80 -17.01
C TYR A 779 -13.71 -15.07 -15.55
N LEU A 780 -12.75 -14.82 -14.64
CA LEU A 780 -12.96 -15.00 -13.19
C LEU A 780 -14.08 -14.09 -12.66
N ARG A 781 -14.21 -12.87 -13.22
CA ARG A 781 -15.33 -11.98 -12.90
C ARG A 781 -16.66 -12.54 -13.39
N GLY A 782 -16.71 -13.05 -14.62
CA GLY A 782 -17.90 -13.69 -15.18
C GLY A 782 -18.33 -14.92 -14.37
N MET A 783 -17.37 -15.76 -13.97
CA MET A 783 -17.62 -16.90 -13.08
C MET A 783 -18.17 -16.46 -11.73
N ARG A 784 -17.58 -15.45 -11.09
CA ARG A 784 -18.05 -14.92 -9.80
C ARG A 784 -19.49 -14.39 -9.89
N GLU A 785 -19.83 -13.73 -11.00
CA GLU A 785 -21.17 -13.20 -11.21
C GLU A 785 -22.20 -14.30 -11.47
N ILE A 786 -21.81 -15.38 -12.14
CA ILE A 786 -22.66 -16.57 -12.31
C ILE A 786 -22.96 -17.26 -10.98
N GLU A 787 -21.96 -17.43 -10.10
CA GLU A 787 -22.21 -18.02 -8.76
C GLU A 787 -23.15 -17.15 -7.93
N ALA A 788 -22.91 -15.83 -7.92
CA ALA A 788 -23.74 -14.87 -7.19
C ALA A 788 -25.18 -14.79 -7.73
N ALA A 789 -25.40 -15.15 -8.99
CA ALA A 789 -26.72 -15.15 -9.61
C ALA A 789 -27.56 -16.39 -9.25
N HIS A 790 -26.98 -17.40 -8.58
CA HIS A 790 -27.66 -18.62 -8.18
C HIS A 790 -28.46 -19.25 -9.34
N LEU A 791 -27.83 -19.33 -10.52
CA LEU A 791 -28.49 -19.83 -11.73
C LEU A 791 -28.85 -21.31 -11.58
N THR A 792 -29.97 -21.73 -12.13
CA THR A 792 -30.44 -23.13 -11.98
C THR A 792 -30.07 -24.01 -13.17
N SER A 793 -29.49 -23.42 -14.22
CA SER A 793 -29.06 -24.15 -15.41
C SER A 793 -27.74 -23.64 -15.99
N ARG A 794 -26.94 -24.56 -16.54
CA ARG A 794 -25.73 -24.22 -17.28
C ARG A 794 -25.99 -23.37 -18.54
N LYS A 795 -27.20 -23.47 -19.11
CA LYS A 795 -27.59 -22.66 -20.27
C LYS A 795 -27.72 -21.18 -19.91
N GLU A 796 -28.25 -20.90 -18.71
CA GLU A 796 -28.28 -19.53 -18.18
C GLU A 796 -26.87 -19.04 -17.86
N ALA A 797 -26.01 -19.91 -17.32
CA ALA A 797 -24.60 -19.59 -17.06
C ALA A 797 -23.83 -19.25 -18.35
N ASP A 798 -24.04 -19.99 -19.43
CA ASP A 798 -23.45 -19.67 -20.75
C ASP A 798 -23.88 -18.30 -21.25
N LYS A 799 -25.18 -18.03 -21.20
CA LYS A 799 -25.73 -16.72 -21.58
C LYS A 799 -25.16 -15.58 -20.72
N MET A 800 -24.91 -15.83 -19.44
CA MET A 800 -24.30 -14.85 -18.54
C MET A 800 -22.78 -14.69 -18.76
N MET A 801 -22.12 -15.69 -19.37
CA MET A 801 -20.70 -15.64 -19.73
C MET A 801 -20.47 -14.90 -21.06
N GLU A 802 -21.48 -14.76 -21.93
CA GLU A 802 -21.39 -14.05 -23.24
C GLU A 802 -20.74 -12.64 -23.17
N PRO A 803 -21.05 -11.77 -22.19
CA PRO A 803 -20.42 -10.46 -22.11
C PRO A 803 -18.93 -10.50 -21.71
N TYR A 804 -18.47 -11.61 -21.14
CA TYR A 804 -17.10 -11.80 -20.67
C TYR A 804 -16.23 -12.50 -21.70
N GLU A 805 -16.83 -13.30 -22.58
CA GLU A 805 -16.18 -14.02 -23.66
C GLU A 805 -17.15 -14.24 -24.83
N ALA A 806 -16.79 -13.69 -26.00
CA ALA A 806 -17.63 -13.75 -27.19
C ALA A 806 -17.54 -15.10 -27.92
N ASP A 807 -16.41 -15.80 -27.82
CA ASP A 807 -16.22 -17.11 -28.45
C ASP A 807 -16.99 -18.20 -27.69
N ALA A 808 -17.91 -18.86 -28.38
CA ALA A 808 -18.74 -19.91 -27.79
C ALA A 808 -17.91 -21.12 -27.34
N GLY A 809 -16.84 -21.46 -28.06
CA GLY A 809 -15.94 -22.55 -27.68
C GLY A 809 -15.23 -22.26 -26.37
N VAL A 810 -14.70 -21.05 -26.20
CA VAL A 810 -14.04 -20.62 -24.97
C VAL A 810 -15.02 -20.59 -23.80
N ARG A 811 -16.24 -20.07 -23.98
CA ARG A 811 -17.28 -20.14 -22.93
C ARG A 811 -17.59 -21.56 -22.51
N GLN A 812 -17.79 -22.46 -23.46
CA GLN A 812 -18.07 -23.86 -23.16
C GLN A 812 -16.90 -24.51 -22.41
N PHE A 813 -15.66 -24.17 -22.77
CA PHE A 813 -14.47 -24.58 -22.00
C PHE A 813 -14.54 -24.07 -20.54
N LEU A 814 -14.78 -22.78 -20.33
CA LEU A 814 -14.88 -22.19 -18.98
C LEU A 814 -15.98 -22.88 -18.15
N LEU A 815 -17.13 -23.14 -18.77
CA LEU A 815 -18.29 -23.80 -18.16
C LEU A 815 -18.09 -25.30 -17.91
N THR A 816 -17.01 -25.92 -18.39
CA THR A 816 -16.66 -27.28 -17.93
C THR A 816 -16.40 -27.33 -16.42
N ASN A 817 -16.02 -26.19 -15.83
CA ASN A 817 -15.86 -26.03 -14.38
C ASN A 817 -17.19 -25.88 -13.64
N ALA A 818 -18.30 -25.60 -14.34
CA ALA A 818 -19.61 -25.39 -13.72
C ALA A 818 -20.20 -26.71 -13.20
N VAL A 819 -20.63 -26.71 -11.95
CA VAL A 819 -21.33 -27.80 -11.25
C VAL A 819 -22.67 -27.32 -10.73
N MET A 820 -23.58 -28.26 -10.50
CA MET A 820 -24.80 -28.00 -9.75
C MET A 820 -24.55 -28.36 -8.29
N GLU A 821 -24.58 -27.37 -7.40
CA GLU A 821 -24.52 -27.54 -5.94
C GLU A 821 -25.74 -26.84 -5.34
N ASP A 822 -26.46 -27.54 -4.47
CA ASP A 822 -27.72 -27.06 -3.85
C ASP A 822 -28.75 -26.47 -4.84
N GLY A 823 -28.80 -27.02 -6.05
CA GLY A 823 -29.72 -26.57 -7.12
C GLY A 823 -29.24 -25.37 -7.92
N HIS A 824 -28.03 -24.88 -7.67
CA HIS A 824 -27.44 -23.71 -8.32
C HIS A 824 -26.11 -23.99 -9.01
N VAL A 825 -25.76 -23.17 -10.01
CA VAL A 825 -24.49 -23.26 -10.71
C VAL A 825 -23.36 -22.67 -9.85
N CYS A 826 -22.40 -23.51 -9.49
CA CYS A 826 -21.14 -23.13 -8.83
C CYS A 826 -19.96 -23.55 -9.70
N PHE A 827 -18.77 -22.99 -9.47
CA PHE A 827 -17.55 -23.38 -10.17
C PHE A 827 -16.61 -24.16 -9.26
N ARG A 828 -16.03 -25.21 -9.83
CA ARG A 828 -15.02 -26.04 -9.17
C ARG A 828 -13.70 -25.30 -8.88
N VAL A 829 -13.45 -24.19 -9.58
CA VAL A 829 -12.21 -23.41 -9.44
C VAL A 829 -12.30 -22.46 -8.24
N GLY A 830 -11.18 -22.25 -7.55
CA GLY A 830 -11.10 -21.33 -6.42
C GLY A 830 -11.04 -19.88 -6.89
N ILE A 831 -12.18 -19.31 -7.32
CA ILE A 831 -12.27 -18.02 -8.01
C ILE A 831 -11.50 -16.91 -7.29
N ASP A 832 -11.70 -16.74 -5.98
CA ASP A 832 -11.05 -15.66 -5.21
C ASP A 832 -9.54 -15.85 -5.08
N THR A 833 -9.12 -17.10 -4.86
CA THR A 833 -7.71 -17.45 -4.79
C THR A 833 -7.03 -17.21 -6.14
N LEU A 834 -7.62 -17.67 -7.23
CA LEU A 834 -7.10 -17.46 -8.57
C LEU A 834 -7.07 -15.97 -8.93
N ALA A 835 -8.12 -15.21 -8.61
CA ALA A 835 -8.19 -13.77 -8.85
C ALA A 835 -7.11 -13.00 -8.07
N SER A 836 -6.77 -13.43 -6.85
CA SER A 836 -5.66 -12.84 -6.08
C SER A 836 -4.28 -13.19 -6.65
N ALA A 837 -4.18 -14.31 -7.38
CA ALA A 837 -2.92 -14.86 -7.87
C ALA A 837 -2.60 -14.52 -9.33
N THR A 838 -3.56 -14.01 -10.13
CA THR A 838 -3.37 -13.75 -11.57
C THR A 838 -2.14 -12.89 -11.88
N ARG A 839 -1.82 -11.90 -11.04
CA ARG A 839 -0.61 -11.08 -11.18
C ARG A 839 0.69 -11.87 -10.98
N GLY A 840 0.71 -12.81 -10.03
CA GLY A 840 1.87 -13.64 -9.74
C GLY A 840 2.10 -14.72 -10.79
N LEU A 841 1.03 -15.23 -11.41
CA LEU A 841 1.11 -16.28 -12.43
C LEU A 841 1.74 -15.81 -13.77
N GLY A 842 1.98 -14.50 -13.97
CA GLY A 842 2.81 -14.02 -15.08
C GLY A 842 4.31 -14.31 -14.92
N THR A 843 4.76 -14.67 -13.72
CA THR A 843 6.18 -14.89 -13.41
C THR A 843 6.65 -16.32 -13.73
N PHE A 844 7.94 -16.58 -13.60
CA PHE A 844 8.57 -17.90 -13.62
C PHE A 844 9.76 -17.89 -12.62
N PRO A 845 9.94 -18.94 -11.78
CA PRO A 845 10.83 -18.85 -10.61
C PRO A 845 12.33 -19.05 -10.89
N TYR A 846 12.73 -19.30 -12.14
CA TYR A 846 14.13 -19.48 -12.51
C TYR A 846 14.50 -18.54 -13.65
N HIS A 847 15.71 -17.96 -13.59
CA HIS A 847 16.16 -16.98 -14.57
C HIS A 847 17.49 -17.37 -15.22
N VAL A 848 17.74 -16.76 -16.39
CA VAL A 848 19.05 -16.72 -17.02
C VAL A 848 19.62 -15.32 -16.80
N LYS A 849 20.68 -15.19 -16.00
CA LYS A 849 21.36 -13.94 -15.69
C LYS A 849 22.74 -13.92 -16.35
N ASP A 850 23.04 -12.86 -17.10
CA ASP A 850 24.32 -12.70 -17.82
C ASP A 850 24.71 -13.94 -18.67
N GLY A 851 23.70 -14.54 -19.32
CA GLY A 851 23.87 -15.72 -20.15
C GLY A 851 24.01 -17.05 -19.38
N ARG A 852 23.95 -17.05 -18.05
CA ARG A 852 24.04 -18.25 -17.20
C ARG A 852 22.68 -18.60 -16.58
N PRO A 853 22.21 -19.85 -16.69
CA PRO A 853 20.98 -20.28 -16.02
C PRO A 853 21.19 -20.45 -14.51
N GLU A 854 20.19 -20.08 -13.70
CA GLU A 854 20.16 -20.35 -12.26
C GLU A 854 20.01 -21.84 -11.93
N ALA A 855 19.35 -22.58 -12.84
CA ALA A 855 19.18 -24.02 -12.77
C ALA A 855 19.10 -24.61 -14.18
N THR A 856 19.52 -25.85 -14.34
CA THR A 856 19.47 -26.58 -15.60
C THR A 856 18.92 -27.97 -15.36
N TRP A 857 18.09 -28.47 -16.27
CA TRP A 857 17.64 -29.86 -16.27
C TRP A 857 18.04 -30.56 -17.57
N ASP A 858 18.91 -31.57 -17.46
CA ASP A 858 19.52 -32.30 -18.58
C ASP A 858 18.61 -33.42 -19.15
N GLY A 859 17.33 -33.46 -18.78
CA GLY A 859 16.39 -34.44 -19.32
C GLY A 859 15.90 -34.10 -20.73
N PRO A 860 15.47 -35.10 -21.53
CA PRO A 860 14.78 -34.88 -22.79
C PRO A 860 13.59 -33.95 -22.58
N THR A 861 13.53 -32.87 -23.37
CA THR A 861 12.47 -31.85 -23.24
C THR A 861 11.82 -31.57 -24.59
N LEU A 862 10.49 -31.53 -24.66
CA LEU A 862 9.73 -31.12 -25.84
C LEU A 862 8.96 -29.83 -25.55
N PHE A 863 9.11 -28.80 -26.38
CA PHE A 863 8.17 -27.68 -26.46
C PHE A 863 7.30 -27.87 -27.70
N LEU A 864 6.00 -28.08 -27.47
CA LEU A 864 5.00 -28.13 -28.53
C LEU A 864 4.33 -26.76 -28.62
N ARG A 865 4.63 -25.98 -29.65
CA ARG A 865 4.12 -24.61 -29.83
C ARG A 865 3.07 -24.51 -30.94
N GLY A 866 2.10 -23.63 -30.74
CA GLY A 866 1.18 -23.19 -31.79
C GLY A 866 1.82 -22.09 -32.64
N SER A 867 1.79 -22.21 -33.97
CA SER A 867 2.29 -21.19 -34.90
C SER A 867 1.58 -19.84 -34.78
N ARG A 868 0.33 -19.85 -34.30
CA ARG A 868 -0.52 -18.66 -34.10
C ARG A 868 -0.55 -18.18 -32.65
N SER A 869 0.30 -18.76 -31.78
CA SER A 869 0.37 -18.44 -30.35
C SER A 869 1.55 -17.54 -30.02
N ASP A 870 1.31 -16.54 -29.19
CA ASP A 870 2.36 -15.63 -28.69
C ASP A 870 3.10 -16.15 -27.46
N TYR A 871 2.77 -17.35 -26.97
CA TYR A 871 3.32 -17.90 -25.72
C TYR A 871 4.73 -18.54 -25.89
N VAL A 872 5.08 -19.00 -27.10
CA VAL A 872 6.39 -19.60 -27.40
C VAL A 872 6.98 -19.02 -28.68
N LEU A 873 7.51 -17.81 -28.56
CA LEU A 873 8.16 -17.09 -29.64
C LEU A 873 9.63 -17.50 -29.80
N ASP A 874 10.20 -17.30 -30.99
CA ASP A 874 11.63 -17.60 -31.26
C ASP A 874 12.57 -16.86 -30.29
N LYS A 875 12.19 -15.65 -29.83
CA LYS A 875 12.93 -14.88 -28.82
C LYS A 875 13.06 -15.60 -27.47
N HIS A 876 12.17 -16.55 -27.15
CA HIS A 876 12.18 -17.31 -25.89
C HIS A 876 13.13 -18.50 -25.92
N LEU A 877 13.40 -19.06 -27.11
CA LEU A 877 14.13 -20.31 -27.26
C LEU A 877 15.59 -20.26 -26.78
N PRO A 878 16.37 -19.17 -26.96
CA PRO A 878 17.75 -19.12 -26.48
C PRO A 878 17.89 -19.33 -24.97
N ASP A 879 17.02 -18.71 -24.16
CA ASP A 879 17.06 -18.87 -22.71
C ASP A 879 16.42 -20.19 -22.27
N ALA A 880 15.35 -20.63 -22.94
CA ALA A 880 14.78 -21.95 -22.70
C ALA A 880 15.80 -23.08 -22.93
N ARG A 881 16.67 -22.97 -23.95
CA ARG A 881 17.75 -23.94 -24.21
C ARG A 881 18.86 -23.95 -23.16
N LYS A 882 19.06 -22.85 -22.43
CA LYS A 882 20.01 -22.81 -21.30
C LYS A 882 19.45 -23.51 -20.07
N LEU A 883 18.14 -23.37 -19.84
CA LEU A 883 17.42 -24.08 -18.78
C LEU A 883 17.23 -25.57 -19.11
N PHE A 884 16.99 -25.89 -20.39
CA PHE A 884 16.71 -27.24 -20.91
C PHE A 884 17.60 -27.55 -22.13
N PRO A 885 18.82 -28.08 -21.94
CA PRO A 885 19.80 -28.26 -23.02
C PRO A 885 19.36 -29.23 -24.12
N HIS A 886 18.52 -30.21 -23.77
CA HIS A 886 17.98 -31.21 -24.69
C HIS A 886 16.57 -30.86 -25.20
N LEU A 887 16.29 -29.57 -25.38
CA LEU A 887 15.03 -29.05 -25.87
C LEU A 887 14.83 -29.31 -27.38
N GLU A 888 13.83 -30.12 -27.72
CA GLU A 888 13.24 -30.24 -29.05
C GLU A 888 12.03 -29.30 -29.15
N VAL A 889 11.85 -28.62 -30.29
CA VAL A 889 10.70 -27.73 -30.53
C VAL A 889 9.91 -28.26 -31.72
N GLU A 890 8.61 -28.50 -31.51
CA GLU A 890 7.68 -28.91 -32.55
C GLU A 890 6.60 -27.83 -32.69
N THR A 891 6.32 -27.44 -33.94
CA THR A 891 5.40 -26.34 -34.25
C THR A 891 4.20 -26.89 -35.00
N LEU A 892 3.01 -26.66 -34.47
CA LEU A 892 1.74 -27.06 -35.10
C LEU A 892 0.95 -25.81 -35.51
N ASP A 893 0.14 -25.92 -36.56
CA ASP A 893 -0.69 -24.80 -37.02
C ASP A 893 -1.93 -24.60 -36.14
N ALA A 894 -1.69 -24.19 -34.90
CA ALA A 894 -2.68 -23.99 -33.84
C ALA A 894 -2.47 -22.65 -33.11
N GLY A 895 -3.52 -22.18 -32.43
CA GLY A 895 -3.41 -21.14 -31.42
C GLY A 895 -2.91 -21.68 -30.08
N HIS A 896 -3.29 -21.02 -28.97
CA HIS A 896 -2.81 -21.39 -27.63
C HIS A 896 -3.29 -22.78 -27.16
N TRP A 897 -4.42 -23.24 -27.69
CA TRP A 897 -5.04 -24.51 -27.29
C TRP A 897 -4.68 -25.62 -28.26
N VAL A 898 -3.39 -25.79 -28.50
CA VAL A 898 -2.81 -26.77 -29.46
C VAL A 898 -3.44 -28.17 -29.31
N HIS A 899 -3.57 -28.63 -28.07
CA HIS A 899 -4.12 -29.94 -27.73
C HIS A 899 -5.63 -30.09 -27.98
N ALA A 900 -6.39 -28.99 -28.01
CA ALA A 900 -7.82 -28.98 -28.28
C ALA A 900 -8.13 -28.69 -29.76
N GLU A 901 -7.36 -27.81 -30.40
CA GLU A 901 -7.48 -27.47 -31.82
C GLU A 901 -6.98 -28.61 -32.72
N LEU A 902 -5.82 -29.20 -32.40
CA LEU A 902 -5.17 -30.25 -33.18
C LEU A 902 -4.83 -31.47 -32.30
N PRO A 903 -5.84 -32.21 -31.78
CA PRO A 903 -5.62 -33.31 -30.85
C PRO A 903 -4.91 -34.51 -31.48
N ARG A 904 -5.05 -34.74 -32.80
CA ARG A 904 -4.37 -35.88 -33.45
C ARG A 904 -2.87 -35.61 -33.56
N GLU A 905 -2.53 -34.45 -34.09
CA GLU A 905 -1.17 -33.98 -34.33
C GLU A 905 -0.43 -33.77 -33.00
N THR A 906 -1.10 -33.17 -32.01
CA THR A 906 -0.57 -33.09 -30.64
C THR A 906 -0.26 -34.47 -30.08
N GLY A 907 -1.17 -35.43 -30.29
CA GLY A 907 -0.97 -36.80 -29.84
C GLY A 907 0.22 -37.48 -30.53
N ASP A 908 0.35 -37.30 -31.84
CA ASP A 908 1.44 -37.86 -32.65
C ASP A 908 2.80 -37.32 -32.22
N ALA A 909 2.91 -36.00 -32.06
CA ALA A 909 4.09 -35.29 -31.57
C ALA A 909 4.58 -35.85 -30.22
N VAL A 910 3.67 -35.92 -29.25
CA VAL A 910 3.95 -36.42 -27.89
C VAL A 910 4.34 -37.89 -27.92
N ILE A 911 3.61 -38.74 -28.63
CA ILE A 911 3.90 -40.19 -28.72
C ILE A 911 5.26 -40.42 -29.36
N ALA A 912 5.56 -39.72 -30.45
CA ALA A 912 6.83 -39.83 -31.15
C ALA A 912 7.99 -39.39 -30.24
N PHE A 913 7.85 -38.29 -29.52
CA PHE A 913 8.85 -37.82 -28.55
C PHE A 913 9.06 -38.81 -27.41
N VAL A 914 7.99 -39.31 -26.78
CA VAL A 914 8.10 -40.26 -25.65
C VAL A 914 8.80 -41.54 -26.10
N ARG A 915 8.43 -42.12 -27.26
CA ARG A 915 9.11 -43.30 -27.82
C ARG A 915 10.61 -43.05 -28.07
N ARG A 916 10.97 -41.88 -28.61
CA ARG A 916 12.39 -41.49 -28.79
C ARG A 916 13.11 -41.38 -27.45
N SER A 917 12.49 -40.77 -26.44
CA SER A 917 13.08 -40.60 -25.11
C SER A 917 13.28 -41.94 -24.37
N GLN A 918 12.45 -42.95 -24.66
CA GLN A 918 12.62 -44.31 -24.14
C GLN A 918 13.78 -45.06 -24.82
N SER A 919 14.04 -44.79 -26.10
CA SER A 919 15.12 -45.44 -26.87
C SER A 919 16.53 -44.88 -26.62
N ARG A 920 16.67 -43.70 -26.00
CA ARG A 920 17.96 -43.06 -25.67
C ARG A 920 18.54 -43.54 -24.32
N LEU A 921 18.26 -44.78 -23.92
CA LEU A 921 18.85 -45.44 -22.75
C LEU A 921 19.98 -46.37 -23.16
#